data_AF-A0A2P7TAD6-F1
#
_entry.id   AF-A0A2P7TAD6-F1
#
_cell.length_a   1.000
_cell.length_b   1.000
_cell.length_c   1.000
_cell.angle_alpha   90.00
_cell.angle_beta   90.00
_cell.angle_gamma   90.00
#
_symmetry.space_group_name_H-M   'P 1'
#
loop_
_entity.id
_entity.type
_entity.pdbx_description
1 polymer ?
#
loop_
_entity_poly.entity_id
_entity_poly.type
_entity_poly.pdbx_seq_one_letter_code
_entity_poly.pdbx_strand_id
1 'polypeptide(L)'
;MLHTVAPGESLFTIALQYQVPLLDLKEINHLNTMMVEAGQQILIPDVMALRTTTRSLERSATYTVKPGDTLWSIATRFNVGVDELKKANKLTSNALQVGQTLVMPGSGSNTSGGAAGGSTTNIVIHTVSAGESLWSIAKKYGVTVDEVKQLNKLSSNSLSVGQQLKIPNNNNINPAGTTPATGGATTADQWYTVKAGDTLNLLAFIFDVSVQDLRRWNSLTSDVLRIGQQLMVKKSSANTNTNTNTNTGGSGSNNSGMNPSGTPVYYAVKAGDGLYNIAARFKVTVADLYRWNNLSSDSLGIGQQLIVGYSQSGGSGNTTPPSNNTTPPTPDAPVAVQEPDNEPLDFKYAVNISDTVGNNARNLVADVRRIQEQLNRLGFLPASDFNSERPFADNQQVVNSQHIPQTIAAIRLFQRRITGGTEDGVIRPNHPTLMFLNTAVAIPNASQLDAIMQARSEFEITILEGSAILGTQLKGAVGATAFGNQPEDVLKVQQRLEDLGYLNPSHKEAPPAGAQGAVSQANLTATIQAIKKFQEQRVNFWRDKMNLVSASEFAAGVVGKDEKDFTFRILRDFTEYYLSFPAYNGQGKDQLLFNNFVRSGFTINVNGISYPGEVSPKSLPLQAYSNTGLNAVQAKALKYVSEHEGDFDALNTYDKANFSYGFIQFAGNGGGLAPMMGFLKYKYPETFQNRFQKYGIDVEYSIYNGNIEDAHLVVVTTSGQLLRDIAAEQHLRDNKQLCAVFVKAAYDPNVQRAQIESAKRKFVVPALTVKLNLSLPVVRVLTTDKKNIAEIYVGEQAEAYRKKSAYTTLKQQGRIQETSLTLSNNPVLELIRSEKGITALIDITVNQWINKTTNFFTQAIAKIAAATDLDTLAKLRKIEEDKVIDYIRQIGDGRIQERMQNILNADELSSSKA
;
A
#
# COMPACT_ATOMS: atom_id res chain seq x y z
N MET A 1 -18.81 -25.86 30.10
CA MET A 1 -18.72 -27.21 29.48
C MET A 1 -17.37 -27.37 28.79
N LEU A 2 -16.92 -28.58 28.49
CA LEU A 2 -15.77 -28.80 27.60
C LEU A 2 -16.25 -29.02 26.15
N HIS A 3 -15.50 -28.48 25.19
CA HIS A 3 -15.67 -28.68 23.75
C HIS A 3 -14.33 -29.20 23.19
N THR A 4 -14.37 -30.12 22.22
CA THR A 4 -13.18 -30.67 21.56
C THR A 4 -13.07 -30.11 20.15
N VAL A 5 -11.99 -29.37 19.87
CA VAL A 5 -11.75 -28.64 18.61
C VAL A 5 -11.72 -29.59 17.40
N ALA A 6 -12.53 -29.31 16.39
CA ALA A 6 -12.55 -30.07 15.13
C ALA A 6 -11.43 -29.65 14.15
N PRO A 7 -11.04 -30.50 13.18
CA PRO A 7 -10.07 -30.13 12.14
C PRO A 7 -10.51 -28.91 11.32
N GLY A 8 -9.69 -27.85 11.34
CA GLY A 8 -9.98 -26.56 10.67
C GLY A 8 -10.81 -25.58 11.52
N GLU A 9 -11.22 -25.97 12.72
CA GLU A 9 -11.90 -25.09 13.67
C GLU A 9 -10.90 -24.18 14.42
N SER A 10 -11.37 -23.03 14.92
CA SER A 10 -10.56 -22.01 15.56
C SER A 10 -11.19 -21.52 16.87
N LEU A 11 -10.39 -20.92 17.76
CA LEU A 11 -10.91 -20.35 19.01
C LEU A 11 -11.99 -19.28 18.75
N PHE A 12 -11.91 -18.57 17.61
CA PHE A 12 -12.91 -17.60 17.15
C PHE A 12 -14.23 -18.27 16.71
N THR A 13 -14.19 -19.36 15.94
CA THR A 13 -15.41 -20.08 15.53
C THR A 13 -16.09 -20.77 16.70
N ILE A 14 -15.31 -21.27 17.66
CA ILE A 14 -15.82 -21.85 18.92
C ILE A 14 -16.48 -20.75 19.78
N ALA A 15 -15.81 -19.62 19.96
CA ALA A 15 -16.36 -18.45 20.65
C ALA A 15 -17.69 -17.99 20.01
N LEU A 16 -17.77 -17.96 18.67
CA LEU A 16 -18.98 -17.64 17.93
C LEU A 16 -20.09 -18.67 18.12
N GLN A 17 -19.78 -19.97 18.04
CA GLN A 17 -20.74 -21.07 18.22
C GLN A 17 -21.41 -21.06 19.60
N TYR A 18 -20.63 -20.85 20.66
CA TYR A 18 -21.13 -20.82 22.04
C TYR A 18 -21.51 -19.41 22.55
N GLN A 19 -21.43 -18.40 21.68
CA GLN A 19 -21.72 -16.99 21.98
C GLN A 19 -20.92 -16.40 23.17
N VAL A 20 -19.70 -16.92 23.38
CA VAL A 20 -18.76 -16.47 24.42
C VAL A 20 -17.82 -15.40 23.84
N PRO A 21 -17.48 -14.31 24.55
CA PRO A 21 -16.44 -13.39 24.11
C PRO A 21 -15.09 -14.12 23.94
N LEU A 22 -14.42 -13.91 22.80
CA LEU A 22 -13.17 -14.62 22.46
C LEU A 22 -12.07 -14.43 23.52
N LEU A 23 -11.96 -13.25 24.12
CA LEU A 23 -10.96 -12.99 25.15
C LEU A 23 -11.29 -13.73 26.46
N ASP A 24 -12.53 -13.73 26.91
CA ASP A 24 -12.97 -14.50 28.08
C ASP A 24 -12.72 -16.01 27.88
N LEU A 25 -13.03 -16.52 26.68
CA LEU A 25 -12.77 -17.91 26.30
C LEU A 25 -11.27 -18.22 26.26
N LYS A 26 -10.44 -17.27 25.80
CA LYS A 26 -8.98 -17.39 25.79
C LYS A 26 -8.40 -17.39 27.21
N GLU A 27 -8.81 -16.44 28.04
CA GLU A 27 -8.29 -16.24 29.39
C GLU A 27 -8.68 -17.39 30.34
N ILE A 28 -9.92 -17.90 30.27
CA ILE A 28 -10.36 -19.04 31.10
C ILE A 28 -9.69 -20.37 30.70
N ASN A 29 -9.19 -20.47 29.46
CA ASN A 29 -8.36 -21.58 28.99
C ASN A 29 -6.84 -21.31 29.12
N HIS A 30 -6.47 -20.16 29.70
CA HIS A 30 -5.09 -19.70 29.91
C HIS A 30 -4.23 -19.71 28.62
N LEU A 31 -4.86 -19.55 27.46
CA LEU A 31 -4.20 -19.59 26.16
C LEU A 31 -3.46 -18.28 25.91
N ASN A 32 -2.20 -18.35 25.47
CA ASN A 32 -1.42 -17.18 25.05
C ASN A 32 -1.66 -16.82 23.57
N THR A 33 -1.98 -17.80 22.72
CA THR A 33 -2.28 -17.67 21.29
C THR A 33 -3.79 -17.61 21.01
N MET A 34 -4.17 -17.33 19.76
CA MET A 34 -5.55 -17.50 19.22
C MET A 34 -5.71 -18.82 18.45
N MET A 35 -4.60 -19.51 18.17
CA MET A 35 -4.60 -20.81 17.51
C MET A 35 -4.97 -21.92 18.50
N VAL A 36 -5.70 -22.91 18.01
CA VAL A 36 -6.05 -24.15 18.72
C VAL A 36 -5.83 -25.32 17.78
N GLU A 37 -5.49 -26.48 18.32
CA GLU A 37 -5.17 -27.68 17.55
C GLU A 37 -6.34 -28.67 17.52
N ALA A 38 -6.50 -29.41 16.42
CA ALA A 38 -7.57 -30.39 16.29
C ALA A 38 -7.44 -31.50 17.36
N GLY A 39 -8.50 -31.74 18.12
CA GLY A 39 -8.51 -32.63 19.29
C GLY A 39 -8.17 -31.95 20.62
N GLN A 40 -7.75 -30.68 20.63
CA GLN A 40 -7.58 -29.90 21.86
C GLN A 40 -8.93 -29.71 22.56
N GLN A 41 -8.95 -29.75 23.90
CA GLN A 41 -10.14 -29.46 24.68
C GLN A 41 -10.15 -28.03 25.21
N ILE A 42 -11.28 -27.35 25.06
CA ILE A 42 -11.52 -25.94 25.40
C ILE A 42 -12.70 -25.86 26.37
N LEU A 43 -12.47 -25.24 27.52
CA LEU A 43 -13.46 -24.95 28.55
C LEU A 43 -14.31 -23.74 28.14
N ILE A 44 -15.55 -24.00 27.75
CA ILE A 44 -16.59 -22.99 27.49
C ILE A 44 -17.20 -22.54 28.83
N PRO A 45 -17.12 -21.26 29.23
CA PRO A 45 -17.75 -20.74 30.45
C PRO A 45 -19.28 -20.66 30.34
N ASP A 46 -19.97 -20.62 31.49
CA ASP A 46 -21.38 -20.23 31.55
C ASP A 46 -21.52 -18.70 31.60
N VAL A 47 -22.06 -18.13 30.53
CA VAL A 47 -22.17 -16.68 30.31
C VAL A 47 -23.25 -16.02 31.20
N MET A 48 -24.18 -16.79 31.78
CA MET A 48 -25.13 -16.29 32.77
C MET A 48 -24.48 -16.08 34.13
N ALA A 49 -23.64 -17.03 34.57
CA ALA A 49 -23.01 -17.01 35.89
C ALA A 49 -21.95 -15.89 36.06
N LEU A 50 -21.32 -15.44 34.97
CA LEU A 50 -20.27 -14.41 35.02
C LEU A 50 -20.80 -12.99 35.31
N ARG A 51 -22.10 -12.72 35.11
CA ARG A 51 -22.67 -11.37 35.20
C ARG A 51 -23.02 -10.89 36.61
N THR A 52 -23.05 -11.79 37.59
CA THR A 52 -23.47 -11.48 38.98
C THR A 52 -22.30 -11.27 39.94
N THR A 53 -21.14 -11.87 39.67
CA THR A 53 -20.05 -12.01 40.66
C THR A 53 -19.07 -10.83 40.71
N THR A 54 -18.88 -10.10 39.61
CA THR A 54 -17.85 -9.05 39.49
C THR A 54 -18.24 -7.66 40.01
N ARG A 55 -19.47 -7.49 40.53
CA ARG A 55 -19.91 -6.18 41.08
C ARG A 55 -19.45 -5.91 42.52
N SER A 56 -18.89 -6.90 43.20
CA SER A 56 -18.55 -6.80 44.64
C SER A 56 -17.24 -7.50 45.01
N LEU A 57 -16.10 -6.84 44.74
CA LEU A 57 -14.84 -7.03 45.47
C LEU A 57 -13.86 -5.87 45.23
N GLU A 58 -13.72 -5.01 46.24
CA GLU A 58 -12.64 -4.05 46.52
C GLU A 58 -12.08 -3.11 45.41
N ARG A 59 -12.53 -1.85 45.51
CA ARG A 59 -11.92 -0.63 44.98
C ARG A 59 -10.58 -0.34 45.70
N SER A 60 -9.52 -1.08 45.35
CA SER A 60 -8.19 -0.86 45.90
C SER A 60 -7.73 0.61 45.74
N ALA A 61 -7.29 1.24 46.83
CA ALA A 61 -6.83 2.63 46.82
C ALA A 61 -5.52 2.84 46.04
N THR A 62 -4.77 1.76 45.78
CA THR A 62 -3.55 1.76 44.98
C THR A 62 -3.51 0.60 43.99
N TYR A 63 -2.72 0.76 42.92
CA TYR A 63 -2.52 -0.23 41.87
C TYR A 63 -1.06 -0.25 41.41
N THR A 64 -0.45 -1.43 41.34
CA THR A 64 0.92 -1.60 40.82
C THR A 64 0.90 -1.99 39.34
N VAL A 65 1.56 -1.16 38.52
CA VAL A 65 1.67 -1.27 37.05
C VAL A 65 2.32 -2.60 36.66
N LYS A 66 1.64 -3.38 35.82
CA LYS A 66 2.11 -4.68 35.31
C LYS A 66 2.73 -4.54 33.90
N PRO A 67 3.47 -5.54 33.41
CA PRO A 67 3.91 -5.56 32.01
C PRO A 67 2.74 -5.39 31.05
N GLY A 68 2.83 -4.39 30.15
CA GLY A 68 1.78 -4.08 29.17
C GLY A 68 0.69 -3.11 29.64
N ASP A 69 0.67 -2.68 30.90
CA ASP A 69 -0.25 -1.62 31.34
C ASP A 69 0.13 -0.24 30.79
N THR A 70 -0.89 0.60 30.60
CA THR A 70 -0.77 2.03 30.25
C THR A 70 -1.64 2.86 31.19
N LEU A 71 -1.42 4.17 31.28
CA LEU A 71 -2.32 5.04 32.04
C LEU A 71 -3.77 4.97 31.57
N TRP A 72 -4.02 4.75 30.28
CA TRP A 72 -5.37 4.61 29.74
C TRP A 72 -5.99 3.28 30.15
N SER A 73 -5.29 2.15 29.99
CA SER A 73 -5.83 0.84 30.41
C SER A 73 -6.05 0.75 31.93
N ILE A 74 -5.19 1.39 32.73
CA ILE A 74 -5.36 1.49 34.19
C ILE A 74 -6.54 2.41 34.53
N ALA A 75 -6.61 3.61 33.97
CA ALA A 75 -7.70 4.56 34.25
C ALA A 75 -9.07 3.99 33.87
N THR A 76 -9.17 3.31 32.72
CA THR A 76 -10.37 2.59 32.28
C THR A 76 -10.71 1.43 33.22
N ARG A 77 -9.73 0.60 33.61
CA ARG A 77 -9.93 -0.54 34.53
C ARG A 77 -10.51 -0.13 35.89
N PHE A 78 -10.20 1.08 36.36
CA PHE A 78 -10.68 1.62 37.64
C PHE A 78 -11.73 2.74 37.51
N ASN A 79 -12.23 3.00 36.30
CA ASN A 79 -13.25 4.00 35.98
C ASN A 79 -12.97 5.40 36.54
N VAL A 80 -11.77 5.93 36.22
CA VAL A 80 -11.31 7.29 36.56
C VAL A 80 -10.78 8.03 35.32
N GLY A 81 -10.73 9.36 35.33
CA GLY A 81 -10.12 10.12 34.23
C GLY A 81 -8.60 9.94 34.15
N VAL A 82 -8.05 9.84 32.92
CA VAL A 82 -6.59 9.72 32.73
C VAL A 82 -5.83 10.92 33.31
N ASP A 83 -6.32 12.13 33.08
CA ASP A 83 -5.69 13.34 33.64
C ASP A 83 -5.95 13.51 35.14
N GLU A 84 -7.01 12.91 35.70
CA GLU A 84 -7.22 12.83 37.15
C GLU A 84 -6.22 11.86 37.80
N LEU A 85 -6.01 10.68 37.19
CA LEU A 85 -5.02 9.69 37.61
C LEU A 85 -3.60 10.27 37.52
N LYS A 86 -3.28 11.02 36.46
CA LYS A 86 -2.02 11.76 36.34
C LYS A 86 -1.88 12.84 37.41
N LYS A 87 -2.92 13.63 37.66
CA LYS A 87 -2.92 14.71 38.67
C LYS A 87 -2.75 14.17 40.09
N ALA A 88 -3.44 13.07 40.43
CA ALA A 88 -3.31 12.37 41.72
C ALA A 88 -1.88 11.83 41.93
N ASN A 89 -1.24 11.32 40.87
CA ASN A 89 0.11 10.76 40.91
C ASN A 89 1.21 11.75 40.51
N LYS A 90 0.89 13.03 40.34
CA LYS A 90 1.81 14.13 39.94
C LYS A 90 2.60 13.84 38.64
N LEU A 91 2.02 13.07 37.72
CA LEU A 91 2.67 12.66 36.46
C LEU A 91 2.62 13.78 35.42
N THR A 92 3.79 14.25 35.00
CA THR A 92 3.96 15.29 33.96
C THR A 92 3.90 14.75 32.53
N SER A 93 3.86 13.44 32.35
CA SER A 93 3.76 12.77 31.04
C SER A 93 2.89 11.51 31.15
N ASN A 94 2.69 10.81 30.02
CA ASN A 94 1.89 9.58 29.99
C ASN A 94 2.70 8.28 30.22
N ALA A 95 4.01 8.37 30.52
CA ALA A 95 4.88 7.21 30.70
C ALA A 95 4.72 6.56 32.09
N LEU A 96 4.82 5.22 32.14
CA LEU A 96 4.80 4.41 33.36
C LEU A 96 5.97 3.41 33.35
N GLN A 97 6.41 3.00 34.53
CA GLN A 97 7.37 1.91 34.73
C GLN A 97 6.67 0.67 35.29
N VAL A 98 7.06 -0.52 34.83
CA VAL A 98 6.56 -1.78 35.41
C VAL A 98 7.04 -1.89 36.87
N GLY A 99 6.13 -2.22 37.79
CA GLY A 99 6.37 -2.20 39.24
C GLY A 99 6.13 -0.85 39.91
N GLN A 100 5.84 0.22 39.16
CA GLN A 100 5.42 1.51 39.72
C GLN A 100 4.03 1.36 40.39
N THR A 101 3.86 1.89 41.60
CA THR A 101 2.54 1.93 42.26
C THR A 101 1.88 3.30 42.07
N LEU A 102 0.62 3.30 41.66
CA LEU A 102 -0.23 4.48 41.46
C LEU A 102 -1.33 4.53 42.53
N VAL A 103 -1.68 5.72 42.99
CA VAL A 103 -2.83 6.02 43.86
C VAL A 103 -4.06 6.32 43.00
N MET A 104 -5.22 5.78 43.35
CA MET A 104 -6.46 5.96 42.59
C MET A 104 -7.23 7.22 43.01
N PRO A 105 -7.67 8.08 42.06
CA PRO A 105 -8.57 9.18 42.33
C PRO A 105 -9.89 8.74 42.97
N GLY A 106 -10.47 9.61 43.81
CA GLY A 106 -11.83 9.44 44.32
C GLY A 106 -11.98 8.66 45.63
N SER A 107 -10.91 8.26 46.32
CA SER A 107 -11.00 7.73 47.69
C SER A 107 -11.10 8.87 48.73
N GLY A 108 -12.20 9.63 48.67
CA GLY A 108 -12.53 10.74 49.57
C GLY A 108 -13.93 11.29 49.30
N SER A 109 -14.64 11.73 50.34
CA SER A 109 -16.05 12.18 50.26
C SER A 109 -16.19 13.68 49.96
N ASN A 110 -17.43 14.11 49.65
CA ASN A 110 -17.81 15.48 49.29
C ASN A 110 -17.53 16.53 50.39
N THR A 111 -17.19 17.76 49.99
CA THR A 111 -17.73 19.01 50.58
C THR A 111 -17.57 20.23 49.66
N SER A 112 -18.39 21.26 49.90
CA SER A 112 -18.69 22.41 49.01
C SER A 112 -17.83 23.67 49.26
N GLY A 113 -17.88 24.67 48.35
CA GLY A 113 -17.83 26.09 48.77
C GLY A 113 -17.24 27.17 47.84
N GLY A 114 -18.09 27.86 47.05
CA GLY A 114 -17.88 29.25 46.56
C GLY A 114 -16.78 29.49 45.50
N ALA A 115 -16.70 30.65 44.82
CA ALA A 115 -17.67 31.75 44.62
C ALA A 115 -17.35 32.50 43.31
N ALA A 116 -18.21 33.41 42.84
CA ALA A 116 -18.12 34.04 41.51
C ALA A 116 -17.27 35.33 41.45
N GLY A 117 -16.78 35.68 40.25
CA GLY A 117 -16.16 36.97 39.93
C GLY A 117 -16.08 37.20 38.41
N GLY A 118 -16.66 38.29 37.91
CA GLY A 118 -16.62 38.66 36.50
C GLY A 118 -15.58 39.73 36.18
N SER A 119 -15.16 39.83 34.92
CA SER A 119 -14.20 40.84 34.44
C SER A 119 -14.61 41.36 33.06
N THR A 120 -14.42 42.67 32.82
CA THR A 120 -14.88 43.37 31.61
C THR A 120 -13.81 43.40 30.53
N THR A 121 -14.02 42.68 29.43
CA THR A 121 -13.06 42.60 28.33
C THR A 121 -13.08 43.85 27.44
N ASN A 122 -11.92 44.49 27.26
CA ASN A 122 -11.75 45.52 26.22
C ASN A 122 -11.79 44.90 24.82
N ILE A 123 -12.24 45.65 23.82
CA ILE A 123 -12.46 45.16 22.45
C ILE A 123 -11.79 46.07 21.43
N VAL A 124 -11.01 45.48 20.51
CA VAL A 124 -10.37 46.17 19.37
C VAL A 124 -11.01 45.65 18.07
N ILE A 125 -11.24 46.51 17.08
CA ILE A 125 -11.77 46.08 15.78
C ILE A 125 -10.63 45.98 14.76
N HIS A 126 -10.42 44.78 14.22
CA HIS A 126 -9.47 44.48 13.15
C HIS A 126 -10.19 44.28 11.81
N THR A 127 -9.64 44.82 10.71
CA THR A 127 -10.20 44.64 9.36
C THR A 127 -9.37 43.62 8.59
N VAL A 128 -10.01 42.56 8.09
CA VAL A 128 -9.36 41.41 7.45
C VAL A 128 -8.73 41.80 6.11
N SER A 129 -7.42 41.58 5.98
CA SER A 129 -6.67 41.77 4.73
C SER A 129 -6.67 40.52 3.85
N ALA A 130 -6.35 40.68 2.57
CA ALA A 130 -6.23 39.56 1.63
C ALA A 130 -5.17 38.53 2.12
N GLY A 131 -5.60 37.28 2.30
CA GLY A 131 -4.77 36.20 2.82
C GLY A 131 -4.73 36.06 4.35
N GLU A 132 -5.37 36.94 5.13
CA GLU A 132 -5.54 36.72 6.57
C GLU A 132 -6.62 35.67 6.88
N SER A 133 -6.44 34.94 7.99
CA SER A 133 -7.36 33.91 8.49
C SER A 133 -7.66 34.15 9.97
N LEU A 134 -8.73 33.55 10.50
CA LEU A 134 -9.05 33.65 11.92
C LEU A 134 -7.89 33.17 12.83
N TRP A 135 -7.12 32.17 12.39
CA TRP A 135 -5.94 31.70 13.12
C TRP A 135 -4.78 32.71 13.11
N SER A 136 -4.47 33.31 11.96
CA SER A 136 -3.41 34.33 11.91
C SER A 136 -3.81 35.61 12.66
N ILE A 137 -5.09 35.99 12.65
CA ILE A 137 -5.61 37.16 13.36
C ILE A 137 -5.65 36.92 14.88
N ALA A 138 -6.20 35.80 15.36
CA ALA A 138 -6.22 35.51 16.80
C ALA A 138 -4.79 35.46 17.38
N LYS A 139 -3.87 34.79 16.67
CA LYS A 139 -2.44 34.73 17.00
C LYS A 139 -1.75 36.10 17.00
N LYS A 140 -2.14 37.02 16.10
CA LYS A 140 -1.62 38.40 16.00
C LYS A 140 -2.00 39.27 17.20
N TYR A 141 -3.11 38.96 17.88
CA TYR A 141 -3.59 39.72 19.05
C TYR A 141 -3.42 39.01 20.39
N GLY A 142 -2.85 37.80 20.42
CA GLY A 142 -2.56 37.06 21.66
C GLY A 142 -3.76 36.31 22.26
N VAL A 143 -4.79 35.99 21.46
CA VAL A 143 -6.03 35.32 21.89
C VAL A 143 -6.28 34.03 21.10
N THR A 144 -7.19 33.19 21.58
CA THR A 144 -7.58 31.96 20.87
C THR A 144 -8.55 32.25 19.72
N VAL A 145 -8.58 31.34 18.75
CA VAL A 145 -9.51 31.42 17.61
C VAL A 145 -10.97 31.38 18.06
N ASP A 146 -11.29 30.59 19.08
CA ASP A 146 -12.66 30.44 19.53
C ASP A 146 -13.14 31.61 20.42
N GLU A 147 -12.26 32.29 21.16
CA GLU A 147 -12.60 33.61 21.78
C GLU A 147 -12.97 34.64 20.71
N VAL A 148 -12.20 34.74 19.63
CA VAL A 148 -12.50 35.66 18.51
C VAL A 148 -13.80 35.28 17.81
N LYS A 149 -14.05 33.98 17.58
CA LYS A 149 -15.29 33.50 16.95
C LYS A 149 -16.50 33.74 17.83
N GLN A 150 -16.42 33.46 19.13
CA GLN A 150 -17.52 33.72 20.08
C GLN A 150 -17.84 35.21 20.17
N LEU A 151 -16.83 36.09 20.28
CA LEU A 151 -17.06 37.54 20.37
C LEU A 151 -17.66 38.14 19.09
N ASN A 152 -17.38 37.55 17.92
CA ASN A 152 -17.96 37.94 16.63
C ASN A 152 -19.20 37.13 16.21
N LYS A 153 -19.61 36.14 17.01
CA LYS A 153 -20.67 35.17 16.66
C LYS A 153 -20.43 34.42 15.34
N LEU A 154 -19.17 34.15 14.99
CA LEU A 154 -18.79 33.41 13.78
C LEU A 154 -18.93 31.90 13.98
N SER A 155 -19.74 31.27 13.12
CA SER A 155 -19.96 29.82 13.11
C SER A 155 -18.83 29.03 12.45
N SER A 156 -18.02 29.66 11.59
CA SER A 156 -16.94 29.01 10.82
C SER A 156 -15.60 29.74 10.97
N ASN A 157 -14.56 29.21 10.32
CA ASN A 157 -13.23 29.81 10.29
C ASN A 157 -13.01 30.71 9.05
N SER A 158 -14.01 30.82 8.17
CA SER A 158 -13.93 31.57 6.90
C SER A 158 -14.07 33.07 7.11
N LEU A 159 -13.30 33.85 6.36
CA LEU A 159 -13.34 35.32 6.40
C LEU A 159 -13.37 35.91 4.99
N SER A 160 -14.04 37.05 4.82
CA SER A 160 -14.00 37.86 3.61
C SER A 160 -12.99 39.01 3.76
N VAL A 161 -12.32 39.37 2.66
CA VAL A 161 -11.43 40.55 2.65
C VAL A 161 -12.28 41.81 2.87
N GLY A 162 -11.83 42.69 3.76
CA GLY A 162 -12.59 43.86 4.22
C GLY A 162 -13.58 43.59 5.37
N GLN A 163 -13.77 42.34 5.80
CA GLN A 163 -14.61 42.02 6.96
C GLN A 163 -14.01 42.60 8.25
N GLN A 164 -14.85 43.11 9.15
CA GLN A 164 -14.40 43.65 10.45
C GLN A 164 -14.70 42.69 11.60
N LEU A 165 -13.72 42.50 12.49
CA LEU A 165 -13.74 41.56 13.61
C LEU A 165 -13.43 42.26 14.93
N LYS A 166 -14.32 42.12 15.90
CA LYS A 166 -14.14 42.47 17.31
C LYS A 166 -13.23 41.44 17.98
N ILE A 167 -12.01 41.84 18.33
CA ILE A 167 -11.02 41.00 19.00
C ILE A 167 -11.02 41.37 20.50
N PRO A 168 -11.10 40.40 21.43
CA PRO A 168 -10.92 40.69 22.85
C PRO A 168 -9.47 41.07 23.10
N ASN A 169 -9.22 42.20 23.75
CA ASN A 169 -7.88 42.66 24.07
C ASN A 169 -7.52 42.26 25.51
N ASN A 170 -7.07 41.01 25.68
CA ASN A 170 -6.60 40.47 26.96
C ASN A 170 -5.21 41.00 27.36
N ASN A 171 -4.59 41.87 26.54
CA ASN A 171 -3.26 42.41 26.80
C ASN A 171 -3.30 43.49 27.88
N ASN A 172 -3.04 43.10 29.13
CA ASN A 172 -2.66 44.04 30.18
C ASN A 172 -1.21 44.52 30.02
N ILE A 173 -0.98 45.27 28.94
CA ILE A 173 0.18 46.15 28.74
C ILE A 173 -0.36 47.53 28.40
N ASN A 174 -0.53 48.35 29.43
CA ASN A 174 -1.02 49.72 29.34
C ASN A 174 -0.01 50.62 28.60
N PRO A 175 -0.36 51.25 27.47
CA PRO A 175 0.56 52.12 26.72
C PRO A 175 0.56 53.55 27.26
N ALA A 176 1.72 54.07 27.67
CA ALA A 176 1.85 55.45 28.15
C ALA A 176 3.23 56.07 27.81
N GLY A 177 3.28 56.89 26.73
CA GLY A 177 4.42 57.74 26.37
C GLY A 177 5.67 57.02 25.83
N THR A 178 6.35 57.48 24.78
CA THR A 178 6.27 58.75 24.03
C THR A 178 6.58 58.57 22.55
N THR A 179 6.08 59.50 21.73
CA THR A 179 6.51 59.77 20.35
C THR A 179 7.06 61.22 20.28
N PRO A 180 7.68 61.68 19.17
CA PRO A 180 8.15 60.98 17.96
C PRO A 180 9.65 61.20 17.64
N ALA A 181 10.27 60.35 16.79
CA ALA A 181 11.25 60.76 15.75
C ALA A 181 11.82 59.58 14.91
N THR A 182 11.65 59.68 13.59
CA THR A 182 12.62 59.43 12.51
C THR A 182 13.77 58.40 12.67
N GLY A 183 13.69 57.30 11.89
CA GLY A 183 14.83 56.77 11.13
C GLY A 183 15.53 55.48 11.61
N GLY A 184 16.02 54.69 10.65
CA GLY A 184 16.89 53.53 10.87
C GLY A 184 16.19 52.16 10.75
N ALA A 185 16.61 51.36 9.77
CA ALA A 185 16.19 49.96 9.63
C ALA A 185 17.32 49.01 10.02
N THR A 186 17.06 48.05 10.91
CA THR A 186 18.01 47.01 11.32
C THR A 186 17.32 45.65 11.37
N THR A 187 17.84 44.68 10.63
CA THR A 187 17.38 43.29 10.67
C THR A 187 17.88 42.59 11.92
N ALA A 188 16.96 42.16 12.80
CA ALA A 188 17.30 41.34 13.96
C ALA A 188 17.37 39.84 13.60
N ASP A 189 18.42 39.17 14.06
CA ASP A 189 18.63 37.74 13.82
C ASP A 189 17.76 36.90 14.76
N GLN A 190 16.85 36.10 14.21
CA GLN A 190 15.99 35.20 14.99
C GLN A 190 16.52 33.76 14.94
N TRP A 191 16.26 33.00 16.00
CA TRP A 191 16.71 31.61 16.13
C TRP A 191 15.52 30.66 16.27
N TYR A 192 15.50 29.61 15.45
CA TYR A 192 14.47 28.59 15.42
C TYR A 192 15.02 27.23 15.86
N THR A 193 14.36 26.59 16.83
CA THR A 193 14.73 25.24 17.29
C THR A 193 13.98 24.18 16.47
N VAL A 194 14.74 23.36 15.74
CA VAL A 194 14.30 22.26 14.88
C VAL A 194 13.53 21.19 15.65
N LYS A 195 12.42 20.73 15.09
CA LYS A 195 11.48 19.76 15.66
C LYS A 195 11.44 18.46 14.83
N ALA A 196 10.76 17.44 15.36
CA ALA A 196 10.51 16.21 14.62
C ALA A 196 9.66 16.49 13.37
N GLY A 197 10.20 16.16 12.19
CA GLY A 197 9.56 16.40 10.89
C GLY A 197 10.02 17.67 10.15
N ASP A 198 10.80 18.54 10.78
CA ASP A 198 11.33 19.73 10.12
C ASP A 198 12.41 19.37 9.08
N THR A 199 12.39 20.06 7.93
CA THR A 199 13.40 19.93 6.86
C THR A 199 13.86 21.31 6.40
N LEU A 200 15.05 21.40 5.82
CA LEU A 200 15.62 22.68 5.36
C LEU A 200 14.73 23.39 4.32
N ASN A 201 14.08 22.62 3.43
CA ASN A 201 13.10 23.13 2.47
C ASN A 201 11.83 23.66 3.17
N LEU A 202 11.29 22.90 4.13
CA LEU A 202 10.10 23.31 4.89
C LEU A 202 10.35 24.56 5.73
N LEU A 203 11.53 24.68 6.35
CA LEU A 203 11.90 25.86 7.13
C LEU A 203 12.20 27.08 6.25
N ALA A 204 12.88 26.90 5.12
CA ALA A 204 13.07 27.99 4.14
C ALA A 204 11.73 28.55 3.64
N PHE A 205 10.77 27.67 3.34
CA PHE A 205 9.39 28.04 3.00
C PHE A 205 8.65 28.74 4.16
N ILE A 206 8.76 28.23 5.40
CA ILE A 206 8.12 28.84 6.59
C ILE A 206 8.68 30.24 6.91
N PHE A 207 9.96 30.49 6.63
CA PHE A 207 10.61 31.77 6.91
C PHE A 207 10.72 32.74 5.72
N ASP A 208 10.18 32.36 4.55
CA ASP A 208 10.12 33.19 3.33
C ASP A 208 11.52 33.59 2.81
N VAL A 209 12.40 32.59 2.68
CA VAL A 209 13.84 32.75 2.35
C VAL A 209 14.35 31.58 1.49
N SER A 210 15.50 31.73 0.84
CA SER A 210 16.09 30.63 0.10
C SER A 210 16.72 29.57 1.04
N VAL A 211 16.68 28.30 0.63
CA VAL A 211 17.40 27.19 1.31
C VAL A 211 18.90 27.48 1.37
N GLN A 212 19.45 28.13 0.35
CA GLN A 212 20.87 28.48 0.23
C GLN A 212 21.27 29.57 1.23
N ASP A 213 20.39 30.55 1.49
CA ASP A 213 20.57 31.55 2.55
C ASP A 213 20.44 30.92 3.94
N LEU A 214 19.43 30.07 4.18
CA LEU A 214 19.26 29.37 5.45
C LEU A 214 20.49 28.51 5.79
N ARG A 215 21.12 27.89 4.79
CA ARG A 215 22.41 27.19 4.93
C ARG A 215 23.58 28.14 5.15
N ARG A 216 23.67 29.25 4.41
CA ARG A 216 24.77 30.23 4.53
C ARG A 216 24.79 30.91 5.90
N TRP A 217 23.63 31.24 6.45
CA TRP A 217 23.50 31.84 7.79
C TRP A 217 23.88 30.86 8.91
N ASN A 218 23.74 29.55 8.69
CA ASN A 218 23.98 28.51 9.69
C ASN A 218 25.22 27.66 9.44
N SER A 219 26.06 28.04 8.47
CA SER A 219 27.27 27.29 8.06
C SER A 219 27.01 25.80 7.76
N LEU A 220 25.83 25.47 7.21
CA LEU A 220 25.38 24.08 7.06
C LEU A 220 25.99 23.40 5.82
N THR A 221 26.88 22.45 6.10
CA THR A 221 27.56 21.63 5.09
C THR A 221 26.66 20.55 4.46
N SER A 222 25.47 20.29 5.01
CA SER A 222 24.48 19.36 4.46
C SER A 222 23.05 19.78 4.83
N ASP A 223 22.05 19.21 4.16
CA ASP A 223 20.63 19.54 4.38
C ASP A 223 20.00 18.81 5.58
N VAL A 224 20.80 18.05 6.36
CA VAL A 224 20.34 17.24 7.49
C VAL A 224 20.27 18.09 8.77
N LEU A 225 19.06 18.21 9.32
CA LEU A 225 18.79 18.90 10.57
C LEU A 225 18.56 17.91 11.72
N ARG A 226 19.02 18.26 12.94
CA ARG A 226 18.82 17.46 14.15
C ARG A 226 17.71 18.06 15.03
N ILE A 227 16.86 17.22 15.59
CA ILE A 227 15.84 17.67 16.57
C ILE A 227 16.54 18.34 17.76
N GLY A 228 16.11 19.55 18.12
CA GLY A 228 16.75 20.39 19.14
C GLY A 228 17.87 21.29 18.63
N GLN A 229 18.31 21.17 17.37
CA GLN A 229 19.27 22.09 16.75
C GLN A 229 18.66 23.49 16.60
N GLN A 230 19.44 24.53 16.88
CA GLN A 230 19.03 25.91 16.62
C GLN A 230 19.55 26.39 15.26
N LEU A 231 18.71 27.12 14.52
CA LEU A 231 19.01 27.72 13.23
C LEU A 231 18.70 29.22 13.26
N MET A 232 19.66 30.05 12.88
CA MET A 232 19.48 31.46 12.60
C MET A 232 18.66 31.64 11.31
N VAL A 233 17.53 32.32 11.40
CA VAL A 233 16.62 32.60 10.30
C VAL A 233 16.40 34.11 10.23
N LYS A 234 16.83 34.74 9.13
CA LYS A 234 16.74 36.20 8.94
C LYS A 234 15.61 36.49 7.96
N LYS A 235 14.58 37.24 8.36
CA LYS A 235 13.56 37.67 7.40
C LYS A 235 14.09 38.85 6.57
N SER A 236 14.46 38.57 5.33
CA SER A 236 14.78 39.63 4.36
C SER A 236 13.50 40.23 3.78
N SER A 237 13.50 41.54 3.54
CA SER A 237 12.58 42.11 2.56
C SER A 237 13.11 41.86 1.15
N ALA A 238 12.25 41.98 0.14
CA ALA A 238 12.63 41.77 -1.26
C ALA A 238 13.76 42.72 -1.68
N ASN A 239 14.70 42.23 -2.49
CA ASN A 239 15.69 43.07 -3.14
C ASN A 239 15.79 42.76 -4.64
N THR A 240 15.58 43.80 -5.43
CA THR A 240 16.08 43.92 -6.80
C THR A 240 17.61 43.81 -6.83
N ASN A 241 18.16 43.25 -7.91
CA ASN A 241 19.46 43.63 -8.49
C ASN A 241 19.52 42.97 -9.89
N THR A 242 19.58 43.70 -11.01
CA THR A 242 20.75 44.47 -11.52
C THR A 242 22.04 43.66 -11.48
N ASN A 243 22.40 43.07 -12.63
CA ASN A 243 23.62 42.29 -12.80
C ASN A 243 24.74 43.21 -13.31
N THR A 244 25.91 43.22 -12.67
CA THR A 244 27.12 43.89 -13.16
C THR A 244 28.12 42.86 -13.70
N ASN A 245 28.91 43.25 -14.70
CA ASN A 245 29.39 42.35 -15.76
C ASN A 245 30.89 41.98 -15.64
N THR A 246 31.34 41.05 -16.52
CA THR A 246 32.73 40.67 -16.87
C THR A 246 33.46 39.77 -15.85
N ASN A 247 34.29 38.78 -16.21
CA ASN A 247 34.65 38.11 -17.50
C ASN A 247 35.44 36.80 -17.15
N THR A 248 35.71 35.78 -17.98
CA THR A 248 35.50 35.40 -19.41
C THR A 248 35.16 33.90 -19.49
N GLY A 249 34.68 33.29 -20.58
CA GLY A 249 34.23 33.83 -21.88
C GLY A 249 34.02 32.72 -22.95
N GLY A 250 33.05 32.96 -23.86
CA GLY A 250 32.71 32.12 -25.04
C GLY A 250 31.84 30.88 -24.76
N SER A 251 30.88 30.47 -25.60
CA SER A 251 30.18 31.09 -26.76
C SER A 251 28.97 30.20 -27.12
N GLY A 252 27.86 30.59 -27.78
CA GLY A 252 27.40 31.88 -28.34
C GLY A 252 26.14 31.66 -29.23
N SER A 253 25.55 32.74 -29.78
CA SER A 253 24.35 32.76 -30.66
C SER A 253 23.00 32.45 -29.94
N ASN A 254 22.17 33.46 -29.62
CA ASN A 254 21.09 34.09 -30.44
C ASN A 254 19.84 33.18 -30.62
N ASN A 255 18.59 33.64 -30.46
CA ASN A 255 18.05 34.96 -30.82
C ASN A 255 16.76 35.37 -30.02
N SER A 256 16.56 36.68 -29.87
CA SER A 256 15.37 37.51 -29.57
C SER A 256 14.05 36.91 -29.04
N GLY A 257 13.44 37.61 -28.07
CA GLY A 257 12.06 37.36 -27.60
C GLY A 257 11.07 38.50 -27.95
N MET A 258 9.86 38.11 -28.35
CA MET A 258 8.68 38.98 -28.46
C MET A 258 7.41 38.14 -28.27
N ASN A 259 6.32 38.71 -27.74
CA ASN A 259 5.02 38.02 -27.73
C ASN A 259 4.26 38.28 -29.04
N PRO A 260 3.47 37.31 -29.55
CA PRO A 260 2.73 37.48 -30.80
C PRO A 260 1.68 38.59 -30.67
N SER A 261 1.57 39.43 -31.70
CA SER A 261 0.45 40.39 -31.82
C SER A 261 -0.80 39.65 -32.28
N GLY A 262 -1.88 39.71 -31.50
CA GLY A 262 -3.17 39.06 -31.78
C GLY A 262 -4.07 39.07 -30.54
N THR A 263 -5.30 38.55 -30.65
CA THR A 263 -6.22 38.45 -29.51
C THR A 263 -5.97 37.15 -28.75
N PRO A 264 -5.70 37.17 -27.42
CA PRO A 264 -5.40 35.96 -26.66
C PRO A 264 -6.60 35.00 -26.59
N VAL A 265 -6.33 33.72 -26.80
CA VAL A 265 -7.31 32.62 -26.69
C VAL A 265 -7.09 31.92 -25.35
N TYR A 266 -8.13 31.88 -24.51
CA TYR A 266 -8.05 31.35 -23.15
C TYR A 266 -8.59 29.92 -23.03
N TYR A 267 -7.98 29.14 -22.13
CA TYR A 267 -8.41 27.83 -21.71
C TYR A 267 -8.46 27.73 -20.18
N ALA A 268 -9.57 27.24 -19.62
CA ALA A 268 -9.69 26.97 -18.19
C ALA A 268 -9.19 25.56 -17.87
N VAL A 269 -8.16 25.46 -17.03
CA VAL A 269 -7.51 24.20 -16.61
C VAL A 269 -8.51 23.28 -15.91
N LYS A 270 -8.62 22.03 -16.38
CA LYS A 270 -9.49 21.00 -15.77
C LYS A 270 -8.71 20.04 -14.88
N ALA A 271 -9.41 19.26 -14.07
CA ALA A 271 -8.81 18.17 -13.31
C ALA A 271 -8.10 17.18 -14.27
N GLY A 272 -6.82 16.90 -14.02
CA GLY A 272 -5.99 16.02 -14.85
C GLY A 272 -5.25 16.72 -16.01
N ASP A 273 -5.47 18.01 -16.24
CA ASP A 273 -4.62 18.79 -17.15
C ASP A 273 -3.26 19.14 -16.50
N GLY A 274 -2.25 19.29 -17.35
CA GLY A 274 -0.93 19.82 -17.03
C GLY A 274 -0.34 20.49 -18.28
N LEU A 275 0.68 21.34 -18.14
CA LEU A 275 1.19 22.17 -19.24
C LEU A 275 1.53 21.36 -20.51
N TYR A 276 2.12 20.17 -20.39
CA TYR A 276 2.40 19.28 -21.52
C TYR A 276 1.11 18.85 -22.27
N ASN A 277 0.09 18.41 -21.54
CA ASN A 277 -1.19 17.96 -22.12
C ASN A 277 -1.95 19.12 -22.78
N ILE A 278 -1.89 20.31 -22.18
CA ILE A 278 -2.50 21.54 -22.73
C ILE A 278 -1.75 21.97 -23.99
N ALA A 279 -0.41 22.01 -23.95
CA ALA A 279 0.44 22.38 -25.08
C ALA A 279 0.18 21.47 -26.30
N ALA A 280 0.17 20.14 -26.09
CA ALA A 280 -0.17 19.16 -27.11
C ALA A 280 -1.60 19.34 -27.66
N ARG A 281 -2.59 19.59 -26.80
CA ARG A 281 -4.00 19.82 -27.19
C ARG A 281 -4.17 21.04 -28.10
N PHE A 282 -3.43 22.11 -27.84
CA PHE A 282 -3.50 23.36 -28.62
C PHE A 282 -2.42 23.48 -29.71
N LYS A 283 -1.58 22.46 -29.89
CA LYS A 283 -0.48 22.40 -30.88
C LYS A 283 0.56 23.53 -30.72
N VAL A 284 0.85 23.87 -29.46
CA VAL A 284 1.87 24.87 -29.06
C VAL A 284 2.93 24.19 -28.19
N THR A 285 4.04 24.87 -27.87
CA THR A 285 5.04 24.29 -26.95
C THR A 285 4.71 24.64 -25.49
N VAL A 286 5.26 23.85 -24.56
CA VAL A 286 5.21 24.20 -23.12
C VAL A 286 5.90 25.55 -22.87
N ALA A 287 7.01 25.85 -23.57
CA ALA A 287 7.71 27.13 -23.48
C ALA A 287 6.86 28.33 -23.95
N ASP A 288 5.93 28.12 -24.89
CA ASP A 288 4.94 29.13 -25.27
C ASP A 288 3.94 29.38 -24.16
N LEU A 289 3.39 28.32 -23.53
CA LEU A 289 2.49 28.47 -22.39
C LEU A 289 3.18 29.19 -21.21
N TYR A 290 4.43 28.88 -20.90
CA TYR A 290 5.24 29.60 -19.92
C TYR A 290 5.34 31.09 -20.26
N ARG A 291 5.73 31.41 -21.50
CA ARG A 291 5.98 32.78 -21.98
C ARG A 291 4.71 33.64 -22.08
N TRP A 292 3.60 33.05 -22.49
CA TRP A 292 2.31 33.76 -22.63
C TRP A 292 1.60 33.97 -21.30
N ASN A 293 1.84 33.11 -20.31
CA ASN A 293 1.17 33.16 -18.99
C ASN A 293 2.08 33.64 -17.85
N ASN A 294 3.33 33.98 -18.16
CA ASN A 294 4.35 34.40 -17.18
C ASN A 294 4.52 33.42 -16.00
N LEU A 295 4.51 32.12 -16.30
CA LEU A 295 4.61 31.06 -15.29
C LEU A 295 6.07 30.89 -14.83
N SER A 296 6.24 30.55 -13.55
CA SER A 296 7.53 30.20 -12.95
C SER A 296 7.68 28.71 -12.61
N SER A 297 6.64 27.90 -12.85
CA SER A 297 6.63 26.44 -12.63
C SER A 297 5.48 25.77 -13.39
N ASP A 298 5.49 24.43 -13.43
CA ASP A 298 4.43 23.62 -14.03
C ASP A 298 3.13 23.54 -13.18
N SER A 299 3.07 24.26 -12.05
CA SER A 299 1.93 24.20 -11.13
C SER A 299 0.74 24.98 -11.67
N LEU A 300 -0.41 24.28 -11.81
CA LEU A 300 -1.66 24.84 -12.31
C LEU A 300 -2.82 24.57 -11.34
N GLY A 301 -3.66 25.58 -11.11
CA GLY A 301 -4.90 25.45 -10.35
C GLY A 301 -6.07 25.02 -11.24
N ILE A 302 -6.96 24.17 -10.73
CA ILE A 302 -8.22 23.84 -11.42
C ILE A 302 -9.07 25.12 -11.53
N GLY A 303 -9.54 25.44 -12.73
CA GLY A 303 -10.26 26.68 -13.04
C GLY A 303 -9.35 27.89 -13.37
N GLN A 304 -8.03 27.77 -13.21
CA GLN A 304 -7.08 28.79 -13.69
C GLN A 304 -7.23 28.97 -15.21
N GLN A 305 -7.25 30.21 -15.69
CA GLN A 305 -7.23 30.47 -17.12
C GLN A 305 -5.79 30.64 -17.62
N LEU A 306 -5.48 29.99 -18.74
CA LEU A 306 -4.23 30.11 -19.48
C LEU A 306 -4.52 30.61 -20.89
N ILE A 307 -3.71 31.55 -21.37
CA ILE A 307 -3.54 31.88 -22.79
C ILE A 307 -2.87 30.67 -23.45
N VAL A 308 -3.57 30.06 -24.41
CA VAL A 308 -3.12 28.87 -25.15
C VAL A 308 -2.87 29.15 -26.64
N GLY A 309 -3.01 30.41 -27.06
CA GLY A 309 -2.71 30.88 -28.41
C GLY A 309 -3.20 32.32 -28.62
N TYR A 310 -3.03 32.84 -29.83
CA TYR A 310 -3.52 34.15 -30.24
C TYR A 310 -4.22 34.06 -31.60
N SER A 311 -5.42 34.63 -31.73
CA SER A 311 -6.14 34.72 -33.00
C SER A 311 -5.79 36.02 -33.74
N GLN A 312 -5.65 35.90 -35.07
CA GLN A 312 -5.36 37.02 -35.98
C GLN A 312 -6.66 37.64 -36.50
N SER A 313 -6.66 38.96 -36.74
CA SER A 313 -7.85 39.70 -37.16
C SER A 313 -7.80 40.10 -38.65
N GLY A 314 -8.66 39.47 -39.46
CA GLY A 314 -8.90 39.79 -40.88
C GLY A 314 -8.06 38.99 -41.88
N GLY A 315 -8.68 38.39 -42.91
CA GLY A 315 -7.95 37.58 -43.90
C GLY A 315 -8.69 36.99 -45.12
N SER A 316 -10.03 36.86 -45.10
CA SER A 316 -10.89 36.42 -46.24
C SER A 316 -10.69 35.00 -46.82
N GLY A 317 -11.78 34.21 -46.94
CA GLY A 317 -11.73 32.90 -47.64
C GLY A 317 -12.94 31.97 -47.47
N ASN A 318 -14.11 32.36 -48.01
CA ASN A 318 -15.30 31.57 -48.44
C ASN A 318 -15.34 30.03 -48.19
N THR A 319 -16.45 29.37 -47.81
CA THR A 319 -17.92 29.69 -47.88
C THR A 319 -18.73 29.24 -46.64
N THR A 320 -20.06 29.44 -46.64
CA THR A 320 -20.97 29.55 -45.47
C THR A 320 -21.73 28.29 -44.97
N PRO A 321 -22.29 28.33 -43.73
CA PRO A 321 -23.18 27.31 -43.11
C PRO A 321 -24.69 27.67 -43.29
N PRO A 322 -25.69 27.08 -42.58
CA PRO A 322 -26.03 27.33 -41.15
C PRO A 322 -26.47 26.01 -40.39
N SER A 323 -27.17 25.92 -39.24
CA SER A 323 -28.06 26.83 -38.48
C SER A 323 -28.33 26.35 -37.02
N ASN A 324 -28.30 27.29 -36.04
CA ASN A 324 -29.23 27.60 -34.91
C ASN A 324 -29.91 26.45 -34.08
N ASN A 325 -30.44 26.64 -32.86
CA ASN A 325 -31.09 27.84 -32.27
C ASN A 325 -31.17 27.85 -30.71
N THR A 326 -31.77 28.88 -30.10
CA THR A 326 -31.73 29.19 -28.64
C THR A 326 -33.10 29.25 -27.92
N THR A 327 -33.23 28.61 -26.73
CA THR A 327 -34.02 28.97 -25.49
C THR A 327 -35.48 29.49 -25.55
N PRO A 328 -36.20 29.69 -24.41
CA PRO A 328 -36.69 28.76 -23.37
C PRO A 328 -38.25 28.77 -23.26
N PRO A 329 -38.90 28.00 -22.36
CA PRO A 329 -39.54 28.65 -21.18
C PRO A 329 -39.70 27.74 -19.92
N THR A 330 -40.35 28.29 -18.88
CA THR A 330 -40.78 27.66 -17.60
C THR A 330 -42.29 27.92 -17.36
N PRO A 331 -42.92 27.50 -16.24
CA PRO A 331 -43.03 26.15 -15.67
C PRO A 331 -44.52 25.73 -15.44
N ASP A 332 -44.81 24.45 -15.17
CA ASP A 332 -45.93 24.02 -14.29
C ASP A 332 -45.90 22.50 -13.98
N ALA A 333 -46.68 22.08 -12.97
CA ALA A 333 -46.87 20.70 -12.48
C ALA A 333 -48.40 20.46 -12.26
N PRO A 334 -48.96 19.24 -12.02
CA PRO A 334 -48.39 17.95 -11.56
C PRO A 334 -48.64 16.80 -12.60
N VAL A 335 -48.54 15.48 -12.39
CA VAL A 335 -48.72 14.54 -11.25
C VAL A 335 -47.73 13.37 -11.35
N ALA A 336 -47.42 12.72 -10.23
CA ALA A 336 -46.45 11.64 -10.13
C ALA A 336 -46.93 10.26 -10.63
N VAL A 337 -46.01 9.50 -11.21
CA VAL A 337 -45.96 8.03 -11.18
C VAL A 337 -44.57 7.65 -10.68
N GLN A 338 -44.46 6.66 -9.79
CA GLN A 338 -43.16 6.14 -9.35
C GLN A 338 -42.69 5.06 -10.33
N GLU A 339 -41.48 5.20 -10.85
CA GLU A 339 -40.71 4.07 -11.39
C GLU A 339 -39.63 3.65 -10.37
N PRO A 340 -39.25 2.37 -10.30
CA PRO A 340 -38.26 1.89 -9.34
C PRO A 340 -36.83 2.35 -9.71
N ASP A 341 -36.04 2.68 -8.70
CA ASP A 341 -34.72 3.30 -8.83
C ASP A 341 -33.66 2.37 -9.46
N ASN A 342 -33.63 2.30 -10.80
CA ASN A 342 -32.50 1.76 -11.57
C ASN A 342 -31.33 2.76 -11.60
N GLU A 343 -30.81 3.16 -10.43
CA GLU A 343 -29.55 3.89 -10.37
C GLU A 343 -28.40 3.00 -10.87
N PRO A 344 -27.52 3.50 -11.76
CA PRO A 344 -26.29 2.80 -12.10
C PRO A 344 -25.40 2.65 -10.87
N LEU A 345 -24.50 1.66 -10.88
CA LEU A 345 -23.59 1.32 -9.79
C LEU A 345 -22.68 2.49 -9.34
N ASP A 346 -23.20 3.36 -8.47
CA ASP A 346 -22.39 4.39 -7.81
C ASP A 346 -21.59 3.78 -6.66
N PHE A 347 -20.32 3.54 -6.92
CA PHE A 347 -19.34 3.11 -5.92
C PHE A 347 -18.64 4.29 -5.21
N LYS A 348 -19.05 5.55 -5.46
CA LYS A 348 -18.40 6.76 -4.91
C LYS A 348 -18.96 7.23 -3.56
N TYR A 349 -19.61 6.34 -2.79
CA TYR A 349 -20.11 6.59 -1.43
C TYR A 349 -18.99 6.70 -0.37
N ALA A 350 -18.11 7.69 -0.54
CA ALA A 350 -17.20 8.19 0.49
C ALA A 350 -17.97 9.13 1.43
N VAL A 351 -18.56 8.58 2.50
CA VAL A 351 -19.24 9.38 3.52
C VAL A 351 -18.23 10.26 4.24
N ASN A 352 -18.38 11.56 4.03
CA ASN A 352 -17.72 12.59 4.81
C ASN A 352 -18.72 13.15 5.82
N ILE A 353 -18.36 13.14 7.10
CA ILE A 353 -19.13 13.78 8.18
C ILE A 353 -18.37 14.98 8.74
N SER A 354 -19.09 16.04 9.07
CA SER A 354 -18.54 17.31 9.60
C SER A 354 -18.42 17.34 11.12
N ASP A 355 -19.30 16.62 11.83
CA ASP A 355 -19.23 16.38 13.28
C ASP A 355 -19.41 14.86 13.56
N THR A 356 -19.55 14.53 14.83
CA THR A 356 -19.76 13.18 15.36
C THR A 356 -21.22 12.71 15.19
N VAL A 357 -21.39 11.43 14.88
CA VAL A 357 -22.71 10.79 14.73
C VAL A 357 -22.82 9.59 15.66
N GLY A 358 -23.95 9.46 16.34
CA GLY A 358 -24.31 8.35 17.20
C GLY A 358 -24.50 8.72 18.68
N ASN A 359 -24.10 7.84 19.57
CA ASN A 359 -24.35 7.92 21.01
C ASN A 359 -23.66 9.11 21.69
N ASN A 360 -24.41 9.98 22.40
CA ASN A 360 -23.90 11.20 23.04
C ASN A 360 -23.17 12.18 22.08
N ALA A 361 -23.37 12.02 20.77
CA ALA A 361 -22.71 12.79 19.73
C ALA A 361 -23.47 14.07 19.37
N ARG A 362 -22.80 15.04 18.73
CA ARG A 362 -23.46 16.23 18.17
C ARG A 362 -24.01 15.91 16.77
N ASN A 363 -24.98 15.03 16.76
CA ASN A 363 -25.67 14.45 15.60
C ASN A 363 -26.25 15.50 14.62
N LEU A 364 -25.43 16.06 13.73
CA LEU A 364 -25.91 16.97 12.69
C LEU A 364 -26.82 16.23 11.70
N VAL A 365 -27.98 16.80 11.37
CA VAL A 365 -28.99 16.17 10.49
C VAL A 365 -28.39 15.65 9.16
N ALA A 366 -27.49 16.42 8.55
CA ALA A 366 -26.83 16.03 7.30
C ALA A 366 -25.85 14.86 7.47
N ASP A 367 -25.16 14.78 8.61
CA ASP A 367 -24.18 13.73 8.88
C ASP A 367 -24.87 12.44 9.34
N VAL A 368 -25.90 12.56 10.20
CA VAL A 368 -26.80 11.45 10.57
C VAL A 368 -27.38 10.80 9.32
N ARG A 369 -27.93 11.60 8.40
CA ARG A 369 -28.49 11.09 7.13
C ARG A 369 -27.46 10.32 6.31
N ARG A 370 -26.26 10.86 6.07
CA ARG A 370 -25.22 10.15 5.30
C ARG A 370 -24.82 8.82 5.93
N ILE A 371 -24.74 8.77 7.25
CA ILE A 371 -24.43 7.54 8.01
C ILE A 371 -25.60 6.54 7.94
N GLN A 372 -26.85 7.00 8.08
CA GLN A 372 -28.05 6.17 7.90
C GLN A 372 -28.16 5.61 6.48
N GLU A 373 -27.99 6.46 5.46
CA GLU A 373 -28.05 6.12 4.03
C GLU A 373 -27.01 5.03 3.71
N GLN A 374 -25.78 5.17 4.23
CA GLN A 374 -24.69 4.20 4.05
C GLN A 374 -24.88 2.92 4.89
N LEU A 375 -25.36 2.99 6.13
CA LEU A 375 -25.65 1.80 6.94
C LEU A 375 -26.82 0.99 6.36
N ASN A 376 -27.82 1.64 5.78
CA ASN A 376 -28.90 1.01 5.03
C ASN A 376 -28.36 0.32 3.75
N ARG A 377 -27.53 1.03 2.96
CA ARG A 377 -26.84 0.43 1.79
C ARG A 377 -25.98 -0.80 2.15
N LEU A 378 -25.38 -0.81 3.34
CA LEU A 378 -24.54 -1.91 3.82
C LEU A 378 -25.32 -3.02 4.57
N GLY A 379 -26.65 -2.90 4.72
CA GLY A 379 -27.49 -3.88 5.40
C GLY A 379 -27.42 -3.87 6.94
N PHE A 380 -26.90 -2.80 7.54
CA PHE A 380 -26.80 -2.62 9.00
C PHE A 380 -28.00 -1.91 9.63
N LEU A 381 -28.71 -1.11 8.85
CA LEU A 381 -29.91 -0.39 9.27
C LEU A 381 -31.06 -0.80 8.33
N PRO A 382 -32.05 -1.59 8.79
CA PRO A 382 -33.18 -2.01 7.95
C PRO A 382 -33.94 -0.83 7.35
N ALA A 383 -34.55 -1.00 6.17
CA ALA A 383 -35.30 0.08 5.51
C ALA A 383 -36.49 0.61 6.32
N SER A 384 -37.08 -0.20 7.22
CA SER A 384 -38.07 0.23 8.22
C SER A 384 -37.51 1.22 9.23
N ASP A 385 -36.28 0.96 9.67
CA ASP A 385 -35.62 1.63 10.78
C ASP A 385 -34.96 2.90 10.25
N PHE A 386 -34.33 2.80 9.07
CA PHE A 386 -33.90 3.92 8.25
C PHE A 386 -35.01 4.95 8.02
N ASN A 387 -36.21 4.51 7.61
CA ASN A 387 -37.33 5.44 7.35
C ASN A 387 -38.00 5.97 8.63
N SER A 388 -38.05 5.19 9.72
CA SER A 388 -38.65 5.65 10.98
C SER A 388 -37.74 6.61 11.77
N GLU A 389 -36.42 6.51 11.62
CA GLU A 389 -35.44 7.40 12.25
C GLU A 389 -34.89 8.49 11.31
N ARG A 390 -35.42 8.59 10.09
CA ARG A 390 -34.97 9.58 9.09
C ARG A 390 -35.24 11.00 9.60
N PRO A 391 -34.22 11.84 9.82
CA PRO A 391 -34.46 13.19 10.33
C PRO A 391 -35.20 14.04 9.30
N PHE A 392 -36.40 14.49 9.65
CA PHE A 392 -37.17 15.44 8.86
C PHE A 392 -36.46 16.80 8.83
N ALA A 393 -36.58 17.52 7.72
CA ALA A 393 -35.91 18.81 7.48
C ALA A 393 -36.61 20.00 8.19
N ASP A 394 -37.10 19.78 9.41
CA ASP A 394 -38.02 20.68 10.10
C ASP A 394 -37.29 21.54 11.14
N ASN A 395 -36.56 22.54 10.65
CA ASN A 395 -35.81 23.58 11.40
C ASN A 395 -34.70 23.12 12.37
N GLN A 396 -34.60 21.84 12.71
CA GLN A 396 -33.57 21.31 13.61
C GLN A 396 -32.24 21.06 12.88
N GLN A 397 -31.13 21.56 13.45
CA GLN A 397 -29.78 21.30 12.93
C GLN A 397 -29.10 20.07 13.58
N VAL A 398 -29.55 19.68 14.78
CA VAL A 398 -29.00 18.57 15.58
C VAL A 398 -30.14 17.64 15.99
N VAL A 399 -29.93 16.34 15.85
CA VAL A 399 -30.85 15.27 16.27
C VAL A 399 -30.50 14.83 17.71
N ASN A 400 -31.50 14.54 18.55
CA ASN A 400 -31.25 13.90 19.84
C ASN A 400 -30.89 12.42 19.63
N SER A 401 -29.83 11.90 20.28
CA SER A 401 -29.47 10.47 20.27
C SER A 401 -30.66 9.55 20.61
N GLN A 402 -31.60 10.02 21.44
CA GLN A 402 -32.82 9.28 21.81
C GLN A 402 -33.82 9.10 20.64
N HIS A 403 -33.68 9.85 19.54
CA HIS A 403 -34.53 9.76 18.35
C HIS A 403 -33.88 8.94 17.22
N ILE A 404 -32.66 8.42 17.43
CA ILE A 404 -31.93 7.56 16.48
C ILE A 404 -31.36 6.27 17.12
N PRO A 405 -32.06 5.56 18.04
CA PRO A 405 -31.53 4.39 18.73
C PRO A 405 -31.16 3.20 17.81
N GLN A 406 -31.90 2.94 16.74
CA GLN A 406 -31.59 1.88 15.77
C GLN A 406 -30.39 2.25 14.90
N THR A 407 -30.24 3.52 14.53
CA THR A 407 -29.04 4.04 13.86
C THR A 407 -27.82 3.85 14.76
N ILE A 408 -27.94 4.13 16.06
CA ILE A 408 -26.88 3.88 17.05
C ILE A 408 -26.60 2.37 17.21
N ALA A 409 -27.63 1.52 17.18
CA ALA A 409 -27.47 0.07 17.20
C ALA A 409 -26.77 -0.44 15.92
N ALA A 410 -27.14 0.07 14.75
CA ALA A 410 -26.51 -0.21 13.45
C ALA A 410 -25.04 0.22 13.43
N ILE A 411 -24.70 1.38 14.03
CA ILE A 411 -23.30 1.79 14.23
C ILE A 411 -22.55 0.77 15.09
N ARG A 412 -23.13 0.28 16.20
CA ARG A 412 -22.48 -0.74 17.05
C ARG A 412 -22.32 -2.07 16.32
N LEU A 413 -23.35 -2.54 15.63
CA LEU A 413 -23.30 -3.76 14.82
C LEU A 413 -22.23 -3.65 13.71
N PHE A 414 -22.07 -2.47 13.11
CA PHE A 414 -20.99 -2.19 12.17
C PHE A 414 -19.62 -2.21 12.86
N GLN A 415 -19.43 -1.43 13.94
CA GLN A 415 -18.20 -1.41 14.76
C GLN A 415 -17.77 -2.83 15.21
N ARG A 416 -18.73 -3.69 15.57
CA ARG A 416 -18.52 -5.08 15.96
C ARG A 416 -18.03 -5.99 14.83
N ARG A 417 -18.38 -5.68 13.57
CA ARG A 417 -17.86 -6.39 12.38
C ARG A 417 -16.42 -5.96 12.04
N ILE A 418 -16.07 -4.70 12.26
CA ILE A 418 -14.79 -4.13 11.82
C ILE A 418 -13.73 -4.10 12.95
N THR A 419 -13.18 -5.28 13.22
CA THR A 419 -11.89 -5.51 13.90
C THR A 419 -11.71 -4.99 15.34
N GLY A 420 -12.80 -4.85 16.12
CA GLY A 420 -12.71 -4.84 17.59
C GLY A 420 -12.40 -3.48 18.24
N GLY A 421 -12.86 -2.39 17.63
CA GLY A 421 -12.94 -1.09 18.31
C GLY A 421 -13.99 -1.06 19.43
N THR A 422 -14.11 0.06 20.15
CA THR A 422 -15.19 0.26 21.12
C THR A 422 -16.56 0.32 20.44
N GLU A 423 -17.49 -0.56 20.82
CA GLU A 423 -18.92 -0.51 20.46
C GLU A 423 -19.66 0.65 21.18
N ASP A 424 -19.05 1.83 21.22
CA ASP A 424 -19.63 3.03 21.84
C ASP A 424 -20.91 3.49 21.12
N GLY A 425 -21.04 3.13 19.84
CA GLY A 425 -22.10 3.57 18.95
C GLY A 425 -21.83 4.96 18.38
N VAL A 426 -20.56 5.35 18.18
CA VAL A 426 -20.15 6.69 17.73
C VAL A 426 -19.18 6.64 16.54
N ILE A 427 -19.61 7.18 15.40
CA ILE A 427 -18.76 7.45 14.25
C ILE A 427 -18.23 8.89 14.37
N ARG A 428 -16.92 9.06 14.18
CA ARG A 428 -16.20 10.33 14.36
C ARG A 428 -15.44 10.68 13.08
N PRO A 429 -15.28 11.97 12.73
CA PRO A 429 -14.39 12.39 11.66
C PRO A 429 -12.99 11.78 11.82
N ASN A 430 -12.39 11.31 10.72
CA ASN A 430 -11.05 10.71 10.68
C ASN A 430 -10.84 9.45 11.56
N HIS A 431 -11.90 8.75 11.96
CA HIS A 431 -11.81 7.51 12.75
C HIS A 431 -11.82 6.25 11.86
N PRO A 432 -11.14 5.14 12.25
CA PRO A 432 -11.17 3.88 11.50
C PRO A 432 -12.58 3.38 11.17
N THR A 433 -13.55 3.61 12.06
CA THR A 433 -14.98 3.29 11.81
C THR A 433 -15.54 4.00 10.58
N LEU A 434 -15.22 5.28 10.38
CA LEU A 434 -15.67 6.04 9.20
C LEU A 434 -14.93 5.58 7.94
N MET A 435 -13.63 5.29 8.07
CA MET A 435 -12.81 4.81 6.96
C MET A 435 -13.30 3.45 6.44
N PHE A 436 -13.55 2.49 7.34
CA PHE A 436 -14.17 1.21 6.99
C PHE A 436 -15.59 1.39 6.44
N LEU A 437 -16.40 2.30 6.99
CA LEU A 437 -17.75 2.57 6.45
C LEU A 437 -17.70 3.06 4.99
N ASN A 438 -16.62 3.74 4.59
CA ASN A 438 -16.40 4.25 3.24
C ASN A 438 -15.79 3.22 2.28
N THR A 439 -15.18 2.14 2.78
CA THR A 439 -14.57 1.08 1.97
C THR A 439 -15.41 -0.20 1.91
N ALA A 440 -16.33 -0.37 2.87
CA ALA A 440 -17.20 -1.53 3.04
C ALA A 440 -18.03 -1.86 1.78
N VAL A 441 -18.07 -3.17 1.49
CA VAL A 441 -18.73 -3.73 0.30
C VAL A 441 -20.15 -4.17 0.68
N ALA A 442 -21.13 -3.54 0.04
CA ALA A 442 -22.54 -3.90 0.13
C ALA A 442 -22.81 -5.21 -0.63
N ILE A 443 -23.85 -5.92 -0.23
CA ILE A 443 -24.38 -7.04 -1.03
C ILE A 443 -25.04 -6.42 -2.27
N PRO A 444 -24.70 -6.83 -3.49
CA PRO A 444 -25.31 -6.28 -4.70
C PRO A 444 -26.80 -6.65 -4.77
N ASN A 445 -27.63 -5.71 -5.24
CA ASN A 445 -29.01 -6.02 -5.62
C ASN A 445 -29.06 -6.84 -6.94
N ALA A 446 -30.24 -7.28 -7.38
CA ALA A 446 -30.39 -8.10 -8.59
C ALA A 446 -29.78 -7.45 -9.85
N SER A 447 -30.16 -6.21 -10.17
CA SER A 447 -29.62 -5.48 -11.33
C SER A 447 -28.11 -5.27 -11.26
N GLN A 448 -27.59 -5.02 -10.06
CA GLN A 448 -26.15 -4.90 -9.80
C GLN A 448 -25.40 -6.23 -9.98
N LEU A 449 -26.03 -7.35 -9.60
CA LEU A 449 -25.50 -8.69 -9.81
C LEU A 449 -25.51 -9.06 -11.31
N ASP A 450 -26.60 -8.77 -12.01
CA ASP A 450 -26.75 -8.98 -13.44
C ASP A 450 -25.68 -8.19 -14.23
N ALA A 451 -25.45 -6.93 -13.86
CA ALA A 451 -24.38 -6.10 -14.45
C ALA A 451 -22.97 -6.71 -14.22
N ILE A 452 -22.71 -7.29 -13.04
CA ILE A 452 -21.45 -7.99 -12.75
C ILE A 452 -21.33 -9.27 -13.59
N MET A 453 -22.41 -10.04 -13.77
CA MET A 453 -22.38 -11.23 -14.62
C MET A 453 -22.22 -10.87 -16.10
N GLN A 454 -22.87 -9.80 -16.57
CA GLN A 454 -22.69 -9.28 -17.92
C GLN A 454 -21.24 -8.83 -18.16
N ALA A 455 -20.62 -8.11 -17.21
CA ALA A 455 -19.20 -7.74 -17.30
C ALA A 455 -18.28 -8.97 -17.30
N ARG A 456 -18.61 -10.04 -16.55
CA ARG A 456 -17.86 -11.30 -16.58
C ARG A 456 -17.95 -12.03 -17.93
N SER A 457 -19.02 -11.83 -18.70
CA SER A 457 -19.14 -12.37 -20.06
C SER A 457 -18.20 -11.70 -21.09
N GLU A 458 -17.47 -10.64 -20.73
CA GLU A 458 -16.34 -10.12 -21.52
C GLU A 458 -15.17 -11.12 -21.65
N PHE A 459 -15.14 -12.18 -20.83
CA PHE A 459 -14.11 -13.22 -20.85
C PHE A 459 -14.69 -14.52 -21.42
N GLU A 460 -14.53 -14.71 -22.72
CA GLU A 460 -14.82 -15.98 -23.38
C GLU A 460 -13.81 -17.04 -22.90
N ILE A 461 -14.27 -18.28 -22.69
CA ILE A 461 -13.43 -19.38 -22.24
C ILE A 461 -13.76 -20.66 -23.01
N THR A 462 -12.76 -21.19 -23.71
CA THR A 462 -12.80 -22.52 -24.33
C THR A 462 -12.00 -23.49 -23.48
N ILE A 463 -12.57 -24.65 -23.18
CA ILE A 463 -12.00 -25.66 -22.28
C ILE A 463 -11.78 -26.96 -23.07
N LEU A 464 -10.53 -27.40 -23.18
CA LEU A 464 -10.17 -28.70 -23.77
C LEU A 464 -10.00 -29.74 -22.66
N GLU A 465 -11.11 -30.18 -22.06
CA GLU A 465 -11.14 -31.15 -20.95
C GLU A 465 -11.08 -32.60 -21.45
N GLY A 466 -10.13 -33.39 -20.95
CA GLY A 466 -9.98 -34.79 -21.37
C GLY A 466 -11.05 -35.75 -20.85
N SER A 467 -11.71 -35.41 -19.75
CA SER A 467 -12.77 -36.21 -19.13
C SER A 467 -13.98 -36.41 -20.07
N ALA A 468 -14.32 -35.37 -20.85
CA ALA A 468 -15.45 -35.39 -21.78
C ALA A 468 -15.25 -36.37 -22.96
N ILE A 469 -14.00 -36.66 -23.33
CA ILE A 469 -13.63 -37.54 -24.44
C ILE A 469 -13.38 -38.97 -23.94
N LEU A 470 -12.59 -39.11 -22.87
CA LEU A 470 -12.11 -40.40 -22.37
C LEU A 470 -13.07 -41.04 -21.35
N GLY A 471 -13.92 -40.25 -20.69
CA GLY A 471 -14.80 -40.69 -19.62
C GLY A 471 -14.02 -41.19 -18.39
N THR A 472 -14.64 -42.08 -17.60
CA THR A 472 -13.98 -42.70 -16.44
C THR A 472 -13.02 -43.82 -16.81
N GLN A 473 -13.23 -44.50 -17.95
CA GLN A 473 -12.42 -45.60 -18.47
C GLN A 473 -12.64 -45.81 -19.99
N LEU A 474 -11.63 -46.36 -20.65
CA LEU A 474 -11.72 -46.97 -21.98
C LEU A 474 -12.21 -48.43 -21.86
N LYS A 475 -12.67 -49.04 -22.97
CA LYS A 475 -13.01 -50.48 -22.98
C LYS A 475 -11.75 -51.34 -23.12
N GLY A 476 -10.74 -50.86 -23.84
CA GLY A 476 -9.42 -51.48 -23.97
C GLY A 476 -8.27 -50.47 -23.85
N ALA A 477 -7.05 -50.97 -23.73
CA ALA A 477 -5.85 -50.16 -23.85
C ALA A 477 -5.58 -49.79 -25.32
N VAL A 478 -4.93 -48.65 -25.56
CA VAL A 478 -4.69 -48.09 -26.90
C VAL A 478 -3.20 -47.85 -27.15
N GLY A 479 -2.72 -48.16 -28.35
CA GLY A 479 -1.34 -47.98 -28.81
C GLY A 479 -0.63 -49.32 -29.03
N ALA A 480 0.56 -49.47 -28.44
CA ALA A 480 1.45 -50.62 -28.63
C ALA A 480 1.01 -51.87 -27.83
N THR A 481 -0.23 -52.32 -28.04
CA THR A 481 -0.82 -53.51 -27.37
C THR A 481 -0.87 -54.73 -28.28
N ALA A 482 -0.49 -55.89 -27.74
CA ALA A 482 -0.59 -57.18 -28.42
C ALA A 482 -2.03 -57.76 -28.41
N PHE A 483 -2.91 -57.25 -27.55
CA PHE A 483 -4.29 -57.73 -27.38
C PHE A 483 -5.28 -57.07 -28.34
N GLY A 484 -4.81 -56.16 -29.19
CA GLY A 484 -5.60 -55.42 -30.16
C GLY A 484 -6.28 -54.17 -29.58
N ASN A 485 -6.43 -53.14 -30.42
CA ASN A 485 -6.97 -51.85 -30.03
C ASN A 485 -8.45 -51.74 -30.39
N GLN A 486 -9.31 -51.22 -29.51
CA GLN A 486 -10.73 -51.02 -29.84
C GLN A 486 -10.93 -49.75 -30.69
N PRO A 487 -11.63 -49.81 -31.86
CA PRO A 487 -11.77 -48.67 -32.77
C PRO A 487 -12.29 -47.38 -32.10
N GLU A 488 -13.25 -47.49 -31.19
CA GLU A 488 -13.84 -46.34 -30.48
C GLU A 488 -12.88 -45.71 -29.46
N ASP A 489 -12.07 -46.51 -28.77
CA ASP A 489 -11.08 -46.01 -27.82
C ASP A 489 -9.86 -45.42 -28.55
N VAL A 490 -9.50 -46.00 -29.70
CA VAL A 490 -8.50 -45.42 -30.63
C VAL A 490 -8.92 -44.02 -31.08
N LEU A 491 -10.16 -43.86 -31.55
CA LEU A 491 -10.68 -42.55 -31.97
C LEU A 491 -10.66 -41.51 -30.82
N LYS A 492 -11.06 -41.90 -29.60
CA LYS A 492 -10.99 -41.01 -28.42
C LYS A 492 -9.55 -40.58 -28.10
N VAL A 493 -8.60 -41.51 -28.12
CA VAL A 493 -7.19 -41.22 -27.83
C VAL A 493 -6.53 -40.41 -28.95
N GLN A 494 -6.88 -40.67 -30.21
CA GLN A 494 -6.45 -39.87 -31.36
C GLN A 494 -6.97 -38.43 -31.24
N GLN A 495 -8.28 -38.24 -31.05
CA GLN A 495 -8.89 -36.92 -30.79
C GLN A 495 -8.16 -36.19 -29.64
N ARG A 496 -7.94 -36.86 -28.50
CA ARG A 496 -7.29 -36.23 -27.35
C ARG A 496 -5.82 -35.86 -27.59
N LEU A 497 -5.12 -36.61 -28.44
CA LEU A 497 -3.75 -36.28 -28.84
C LEU A 497 -3.71 -35.18 -29.90
N GLU A 498 -4.76 -35.03 -30.72
CA GLU A 498 -4.92 -33.93 -31.67
C GLU A 498 -5.27 -32.61 -30.97
N ASP A 499 -6.23 -32.62 -30.03
CA ASP A 499 -6.57 -31.46 -29.17
C ASP A 499 -5.32 -30.82 -28.55
N LEU A 500 -4.38 -31.68 -28.12
CA LEU A 500 -3.17 -31.31 -27.38
C LEU A 500 -1.92 -31.16 -28.27
N GLY A 501 -2.06 -31.21 -29.61
CA GLY A 501 -0.94 -31.04 -30.55
C GLY A 501 0.15 -32.12 -30.52
N TYR A 502 -0.18 -33.31 -29.99
CA TYR A 502 0.70 -34.47 -29.98
C TYR A 502 0.56 -35.33 -31.24
N LEU A 503 -0.65 -35.40 -31.81
CA LEU A 503 -0.97 -36.03 -33.09
C LEU A 503 -1.36 -34.96 -34.13
N ASN A 504 -1.16 -35.24 -35.41
CA ASN A 504 -1.55 -34.37 -36.53
C ASN A 504 -2.88 -34.86 -37.11
N PRO A 505 -3.93 -34.04 -37.23
CA PRO A 505 -5.23 -34.45 -37.82
C PRO A 505 -5.16 -35.04 -39.24
N SER A 506 -4.05 -34.85 -39.95
CA SER A 506 -3.78 -35.50 -41.26
C SER A 506 -3.06 -36.86 -41.15
N HIS A 507 -3.03 -37.51 -39.99
CA HIS A 507 -2.25 -38.73 -39.74
C HIS A 507 -2.72 -39.99 -40.50
N LYS A 508 -4.00 -40.06 -40.92
CA LYS A 508 -4.62 -41.16 -41.69
C LYS A 508 -4.68 -42.54 -40.99
N GLU A 509 -4.55 -42.59 -39.67
CA GLU A 509 -4.67 -43.83 -38.88
C GLU A 509 -6.04 -43.97 -38.17
N ALA A 510 -7.01 -43.13 -38.52
CA ALA A 510 -8.34 -43.13 -37.95
C ALA A 510 -9.13 -44.40 -38.38
N PRO A 511 -9.65 -45.21 -37.43
CA PRO A 511 -10.49 -46.35 -37.75
C PRO A 511 -11.77 -45.95 -38.52
N PRO A 512 -12.25 -46.77 -39.47
CA PRO A 512 -13.50 -46.50 -40.16
C PRO A 512 -14.70 -46.40 -39.19
N ALA A 513 -15.63 -45.49 -39.48
CA ALA A 513 -16.82 -45.30 -38.67
C ALA A 513 -17.64 -46.62 -38.56
N GLY A 514 -17.90 -47.06 -37.34
CA GLY A 514 -18.61 -48.33 -37.07
C GLY A 514 -17.81 -49.60 -37.28
N ALA A 515 -16.47 -49.54 -37.44
CA ALA A 515 -15.62 -50.72 -37.56
C ALA A 515 -15.79 -51.67 -36.36
N GLN A 516 -15.89 -52.97 -36.65
CA GLN A 516 -16.00 -54.05 -35.65
C GLN A 516 -14.76 -54.94 -35.72
N GLY A 517 -14.18 -55.25 -34.56
CA GLY A 517 -12.90 -55.96 -34.44
C GLY A 517 -11.73 -55.03 -34.13
N ALA A 518 -10.60 -55.60 -33.72
CA ALA A 518 -9.49 -54.85 -33.16
C ALA A 518 -8.52 -54.29 -34.22
N VAL A 519 -8.06 -53.06 -34.03
CA VAL A 519 -7.08 -52.39 -34.88
C VAL A 519 -5.67 -52.85 -34.52
N SER A 520 -4.89 -53.25 -35.53
CA SER A 520 -3.49 -53.65 -35.38
C SER A 520 -2.61 -52.46 -35.01
N GLN A 521 -1.72 -52.63 -34.03
CA GLN A 521 -0.73 -51.62 -33.63
C GLN A 521 0.19 -51.17 -34.78
N ALA A 522 0.40 -52.00 -35.81
CA ALA A 522 1.17 -51.63 -36.99
C ALA A 522 0.53 -50.48 -37.80
N ASN A 523 -0.80 -50.37 -37.74
CA ASN A 523 -1.58 -49.33 -38.42
C ASN A 523 -1.71 -48.05 -37.57
N LEU A 524 -1.11 -48.02 -36.37
CA LEU A 524 -1.22 -46.94 -35.38
C LEU A 524 0.17 -46.34 -35.06
N THR A 525 1.07 -46.30 -36.04
CA THR A 525 2.47 -45.90 -35.85
C THR A 525 2.59 -44.44 -35.40
N ALA A 526 1.93 -43.48 -36.06
CA ALA A 526 1.92 -42.08 -35.67
C ALA A 526 1.23 -41.88 -34.31
N THR A 527 0.13 -42.60 -34.06
CA THR A 527 -0.61 -42.61 -32.81
C THR A 527 0.29 -43.07 -31.65
N ILE A 528 1.04 -44.17 -31.82
CA ILE A 528 1.97 -44.71 -30.83
C ILE A 528 3.13 -43.73 -30.55
N GLN A 529 3.65 -43.04 -31.56
CA GLN A 529 4.69 -42.03 -31.37
C GLN A 529 4.14 -40.77 -30.67
N ALA A 530 2.90 -40.37 -30.96
CA ALA A 530 2.22 -39.28 -30.24
C ALA A 530 2.04 -39.61 -28.75
N ILE A 531 1.64 -40.86 -28.42
CA ILE A 531 1.56 -41.35 -27.03
C ILE A 531 2.95 -41.29 -26.36
N LYS A 532 4.02 -41.75 -27.03
CA LYS A 532 5.40 -41.68 -26.48
C LYS A 532 5.85 -40.25 -26.21
N LYS A 533 5.66 -39.35 -27.18
CA LYS A 533 5.97 -37.91 -27.04
C LYS A 533 5.20 -37.28 -25.87
N PHE A 534 3.92 -37.65 -25.69
CA PHE A 534 3.13 -37.21 -24.54
C PHE A 534 3.65 -37.78 -23.21
N GLN A 535 4.03 -39.07 -23.19
CA GLN A 535 4.60 -39.71 -22.01
C GLN A 535 5.93 -39.08 -21.58
N GLU A 536 6.85 -38.91 -22.54
CA GLU A 536 8.14 -38.26 -22.36
C GLU A 536 7.99 -36.85 -21.80
N GLN A 537 7.09 -36.05 -22.37
CA GLN A 537 6.94 -34.65 -22.01
C GLN A 537 6.09 -34.43 -20.75
N ARG A 538 4.92 -35.06 -20.61
CA ARG A 538 3.93 -34.76 -19.54
C ARG A 538 3.94 -35.81 -18.43
N VAL A 539 3.83 -37.10 -18.77
CA VAL A 539 3.64 -38.21 -17.80
C VAL A 539 4.86 -38.39 -16.90
N ASN A 540 6.07 -38.38 -17.46
CA ASN A 540 7.33 -38.48 -16.69
C ASN A 540 7.44 -37.43 -15.57
N PHE A 541 7.20 -36.15 -15.89
CA PHE A 541 7.33 -35.05 -14.91
C PHE A 541 6.38 -35.23 -13.71
N TRP A 542 5.15 -35.69 -13.95
CA TRP A 542 4.13 -35.81 -12.91
C TRP A 542 4.23 -37.09 -12.09
N ARG A 543 4.70 -38.20 -12.68
CA ARG A 543 5.03 -39.43 -11.95
C ARG A 543 6.00 -39.13 -10.80
N ASP A 544 7.07 -38.38 -11.10
CA ASP A 544 8.17 -38.10 -10.16
C ASP A 544 7.83 -37.00 -9.14
N LYS A 545 6.57 -36.50 -9.13
CA LYS A 545 6.10 -35.43 -8.23
C LYS A 545 4.91 -35.82 -7.34
N MET A 546 4.16 -36.87 -7.65
CA MET A 546 2.95 -37.23 -6.89
C MET A 546 3.18 -38.22 -5.73
N ASN A 547 4.40 -38.75 -5.54
CA ASN A 547 4.74 -39.76 -4.51
C ASN A 547 3.87 -41.05 -4.53
N LEU A 548 3.13 -41.31 -5.60
CA LEU A 548 2.30 -42.51 -5.77
C LEU A 548 3.15 -43.72 -6.22
N VAL A 549 4.13 -44.11 -5.39
CA VAL A 549 5.03 -45.23 -5.66
C VAL A 549 4.36 -46.56 -5.26
N SER A 550 3.35 -46.98 -6.04
CA SER A 550 2.68 -48.28 -5.84
C SER A 550 2.21 -48.99 -7.11
N ALA A 551 2.75 -48.66 -8.29
CA ALA A 551 2.73 -49.51 -9.48
C ALA A 551 3.83 -49.11 -10.48
N SER A 552 4.46 -50.09 -11.13
CA SER A 552 5.42 -49.88 -12.23
C SER A 552 4.73 -49.98 -13.59
N GLU A 553 3.66 -49.21 -13.81
CA GLU A 553 2.71 -49.40 -14.92
C GLU A 553 2.31 -48.09 -15.63
N PHE A 554 3.18 -47.66 -16.56
CA PHE A 554 2.71 -47.23 -17.87
C PHE A 554 3.66 -47.80 -18.93
N ALA A 555 3.12 -48.29 -20.05
CA ALA A 555 3.93 -48.88 -21.12
C ALA A 555 4.24 -47.84 -22.22
N ALA A 556 5.47 -47.84 -22.73
CA ALA A 556 5.95 -46.82 -23.66
C ALA A 556 5.21 -46.87 -25.01
N GLY A 557 4.34 -45.90 -25.27
CA GLY A 557 3.44 -45.88 -26.43
C GLY A 557 2.11 -46.61 -26.22
N VAL A 558 1.68 -46.79 -24.97
CA VAL A 558 0.37 -47.33 -24.59
C VAL A 558 -0.35 -46.37 -23.66
N VAL A 559 -1.63 -46.12 -23.93
CA VAL A 559 -2.59 -45.56 -22.98
C VAL A 559 -3.35 -46.73 -22.37
N GLY A 560 -3.24 -46.93 -21.06
CA GLY A 560 -4.03 -47.93 -20.35
C GLY A 560 -5.52 -47.59 -20.33
N LYS A 561 -6.34 -48.50 -19.81
CA LYS A 561 -7.80 -48.37 -19.90
C LYS A 561 -8.46 -47.59 -18.74
N ASP A 562 -7.78 -47.46 -17.60
CA ASP A 562 -8.34 -46.92 -16.36
C ASP A 562 -7.27 -46.18 -15.54
N GLU A 563 -7.68 -45.60 -14.39
CA GLU A 563 -6.85 -44.71 -13.55
C GLU A 563 -5.53 -45.31 -13.04
N LYS A 564 -5.32 -46.62 -13.17
CA LYS A 564 -4.05 -47.27 -12.83
C LYS A 564 -2.92 -46.89 -13.77
N ASP A 565 -3.24 -46.60 -15.03
CA ASP A 565 -2.24 -46.15 -16.01
C ASP A 565 -2.11 -44.63 -15.97
N PHE A 566 -0.88 -44.16 -15.69
CA PHE A 566 -0.61 -42.74 -15.53
C PHE A 566 -0.73 -41.95 -16.85
N THR A 567 -0.64 -42.60 -18.01
CA THR A 567 -0.89 -41.97 -19.32
C THR A 567 -2.37 -41.67 -19.50
N PHE A 568 -3.24 -42.66 -19.21
CA PHE A 568 -4.69 -42.47 -19.24
C PHE A 568 -5.12 -41.35 -18.29
N ARG A 569 -4.66 -41.44 -17.03
CA ARG A 569 -5.02 -40.45 -16.02
C ARG A 569 -4.61 -39.03 -16.41
N ILE A 570 -3.38 -38.82 -16.88
CA ILE A 570 -2.95 -37.48 -17.30
C ILE A 570 -3.64 -37.06 -18.61
N LEU A 571 -3.90 -37.93 -19.59
CA LEU A 571 -4.68 -37.54 -20.79
C LEU A 571 -6.12 -37.10 -20.48
N ARG A 572 -6.74 -37.72 -19.46
CA ARG A 572 -8.09 -37.43 -18.98
C ARG A 572 -8.15 -36.18 -18.11
N ASP A 573 -7.32 -36.12 -17.07
CA ASP A 573 -7.35 -35.06 -16.07
C ASP A 573 -6.76 -33.75 -16.62
N PHE A 574 -5.78 -33.83 -17.54
CA PHE A 574 -5.17 -32.65 -18.16
C PHE A 574 -6.18 -31.89 -19.01
N THR A 575 -6.22 -30.57 -18.81
CA THR A 575 -7.20 -29.64 -19.34
C THR A 575 -6.52 -28.32 -19.67
N GLU A 576 -6.66 -27.88 -20.92
CA GLU A 576 -6.17 -26.58 -21.37
C GLU A 576 -7.34 -25.59 -21.46
N TYR A 577 -7.09 -24.34 -21.04
CA TYR A 577 -8.07 -23.27 -21.00
C TYR A 577 -7.55 -22.14 -21.89
N TYR A 578 -8.34 -21.80 -22.91
CA TYR A 578 -8.09 -20.69 -23.83
C TYR A 578 -9.08 -19.59 -23.48
N LEU A 579 -8.61 -18.55 -22.80
CA LEU A 579 -9.43 -17.40 -22.45
C LEU A 579 -9.16 -16.28 -23.46
N SER A 580 -10.21 -15.60 -23.91
CA SER A 580 -10.08 -14.43 -24.79
C SER A 580 -10.97 -13.30 -24.31
N PHE A 581 -10.44 -12.08 -24.37
CA PHE A 581 -11.10 -10.89 -23.81
C PHE A 581 -10.74 -9.64 -24.62
N PRO A 582 -11.61 -8.61 -24.64
CA PRO A 582 -11.34 -7.35 -25.34
C PRO A 582 -9.99 -6.77 -24.96
N ALA A 583 -9.17 -6.48 -25.97
CA ALA A 583 -7.79 -6.05 -25.77
C ALA A 583 -7.68 -4.72 -25.00
N TYR A 584 -6.61 -4.50 -24.24
CA TYR A 584 -6.48 -3.29 -23.40
C TYR A 584 -6.62 -1.97 -24.20
N ASN A 585 -6.12 -1.96 -25.44
CA ASN A 585 -6.18 -0.82 -26.37
C ASN A 585 -7.55 -0.66 -27.07
N GLY A 586 -8.51 -1.56 -26.83
CA GLY A 586 -9.82 -1.60 -27.50
C GLY A 586 -9.81 -2.13 -28.94
N GLN A 587 -8.69 -2.69 -29.42
CA GLN A 587 -8.53 -3.18 -30.78
C GLN A 587 -8.29 -4.70 -30.81
N GLY A 588 -9.36 -5.45 -31.09
CA GLY A 588 -9.32 -6.91 -31.13
C GLY A 588 -9.49 -7.54 -29.74
N LYS A 589 -8.93 -8.75 -29.57
CA LYS A 589 -8.96 -9.50 -28.32
C LYS A 589 -7.56 -9.98 -27.97
N ASP A 590 -7.20 -9.85 -26.71
CA ASP A 590 -6.04 -10.52 -26.12
C ASP A 590 -6.43 -11.99 -25.82
N GLN A 591 -5.42 -12.85 -25.61
CA GLN A 591 -5.61 -14.27 -25.29
C GLN A 591 -4.71 -14.71 -24.15
N LEU A 592 -5.25 -15.58 -23.30
CA LEU A 592 -4.58 -16.18 -22.15
C LEU A 592 -4.74 -17.69 -22.24
N LEU A 593 -3.65 -18.40 -22.52
CA LEU A 593 -3.57 -19.86 -22.51
C LEU A 593 -2.89 -20.34 -21.23
N PHE A 594 -3.55 -21.22 -20.49
CA PHE A 594 -2.93 -22.01 -19.43
C PHE A 594 -3.52 -23.41 -19.37
N ASN A 595 -2.90 -24.27 -18.57
CA ASN A 595 -3.36 -25.62 -18.32
C ASN A 595 -3.43 -25.86 -16.81
N ASN A 596 -4.35 -26.75 -16.41
CA ASN A 596 -4.21 -27.41 -15.10
C ASN A 596 -2.95 -28.32 -15.15
N PHE A 597 -2.47 -28.82 -14.00
CA PHE A 597 -1.13 -29.43 -13.87
C PHE A 597 0.02 -28.44 -14.22
N VAL A 598 0.09 -27.33 -13.48
CA VAL A 598 1.22 -26.38 -13.53
C VAL A 598 2.53 -27.05 -13.12
N ARG A 599 3.50 -27.12 -14.04
CA ARG A 599 4.85 -27.61 -13.77
C ARG A 599 5.65 -26.62 -12.92
N SER A 600 5.85 -26.93 -11.64
CA SER A 600 6.84 -26.21 -10.82
C SER A 600 7.61 -27.17 -9.92
N GLY A 601 8.67 -26.69 -9.26
CA GLY A 601 9.37 -27.45 -8.24
C GLY A 601 8.49 -27.85 -7.04
N PHE A 602 7.40 -27.09 -6.81
CA PHE A 602 6.61 -27.03 -5.57
C PHE A 602 5.15 -27.50 -5.73
N THR A 603 4.66 -27.76 -6.95
CA THR A 603 3.24 -28.01 -7.20
C THR A 603 2.77 -29.38 -6.69
N ILE A 604 1.67 -29.38 -5.93
CA ILE A 604 0.81 -30.57 -5.69
C ILE A 604 -0.63 -30.30 -6.15
N ASN A 605 -1.06 -29.03 -6.27
CA ASN A 605 -2.42 -28.69 -6.72
C ASN A 605 -2.58 -28.86 -8.24
N VAL A 606 -3.36 -29.85 -8.65
CA VAL A 606 -3.67 -30.09 -10.07
C VAL A 606 -4.50 -28.98 -10.70
N ASN A 607 -5.36 -28.27 -9.95
CA ASN A 607 -6.31 -27.27 -10.48
C ASN A 607 -5.77 -25.83 -10.58
N GLY A 608 -4.49 -25.64 -10.27
CA GLY A 608 -3.84 -24.33 -10.28
C GLY A 608 -3.61 -23.76 -11.69
N ILE A 609 -3.34 -22.46 -11.73
CA ILE A 609 -2.93 -21.69 -12.90
C ILE A 609 -1.52 -21.14 -12.66
N SER A 610 -0.74 -21.01 -13.73
CA SER A 610 0.43 -20.14 -13.78
C SER A 610 0.46 -19.43 -15.13
N TYR A 611 0.68 -18.12 -15.10
CA TYR A 611 0.94 -17.28 -16.25
C TYR A 611 2.18 -16.43 -15.92
N PRO A 612 3.24 -16.48 -16.75
CA PRO A 612 4.50 -15.78 -16.46
C PRO A 612 4.37 -14.26 -16.55
N GLY A 613 3.40 -13.78 -17.34
CA GLY A 613 3.24 -12.39 -17.72
C GLY A 613 3.97 -12.04 -19.03
N GLU A 614 3.55 -10.92 -19.61
CA GLU A 614 4.06 -10.27 -20.81
C GLU A 614 4.19 -8.74 -20.64
N VAL A 615 3.57 -8.16 -19.60
CA VAL A 615 3.54 -6.71 -19.32
C VAL A 615 4.78 -6.31 -18.53
N SER A 616 5.91 -6.28 -19.23
CA SER A 616 7.22 -6.10 -18.59
C SER A 616 7.38 -4.76 -17.85
N PRO A 617 8.08 -4.72 -16.69
CA PRO A 617 8.47 -3.49 -16.00
C PRO A 617 9.29 -2.51 -16.87
N LYS A 618 9.90 -3.00 -17.95
CA LYS A 618 10.55 -2.17 -18.97
C LYS A 618 9.60 -1.17 -19.64
N SER A 619 8.31 -1.52 -19.77
CA SER A 619 7.27 -0.70 -20.42
C SER A 619 7.03 0.66 -19.75
N LEU A 620 7.32 0.81 -18.46
CA LEU A 620 7.17 2.08 -17.75
C LEU A 620 8.45 2.93 -17.80
N PRO A 621 8.35 4.25 -18.05
CA PRO A 621 9.49 5.15 -17.95
C PRO A 621 9.98 5.24 -16.50
N LEU A 622 11.27 5.51 -16.30
CA LEU A 622 11.87 5.67 -14.97
C LEU A 622 11.12 6.69 -14.09
N GLN A 623 10.53 7.72 -14.70
CA GLN A 623 9.69 8.71 -14.02
C GLN A 623 8.49 8.09 -13.28
N ALA A 624 7.92 6.97 -13.75
CA ALA A 624 6.83 6.28 -13.06
C ALA A 624 7.27 5.71 -11.69
N TYR A 625 8.53 5.27 -11.58
CA TYR A 625 9.15 4.84 -10.34
C TYR A 625 9.50 6.05 -9.46
N SER A 626 10.13 7.09 -10.03
CA SER A 626 10.48 8.33 -9.30
C SER A 626 9.25 9.04 -8.71
N ASN A 627 8.11 9.01 -9.40
CA ASN A 627 6.84 9.59 -8.94
C ASN A 627 6.28 8.95 -7.65
N THR A 628 6.84 7.82 -7.20
CA THR A 628 6.53 7.24 -5.88
C THR A 628 7.30 7.91 -4.72
N GLY A 629 8.13 8.92 -5.00
CA GLY A 629 8.98 9.61 -4.01
C GLY A 629 10.36 8.96 -3.82
N LEU A 630 10.74 8.04 -4.71
CA LEU A 630 12.11 7.51 -4.78
C LEU A 630 13.02 8.49 -5.51
N ASN A 631 14.28 8.62 -5.06
CA ASN A 631 15.30 9.35 -5.83
C ASN A 631 15.74 8.56 -7.08
N ALA A 632 16.47 9.18 -8.00
CA ALA A 632 16.84 8.55 -9.28
C ALA A 632 17.57 7.20 -9.13
N VAL A 633 18.48 7.09 -8.14
CA VAL A 633 19.24 5.85 -7.85
C VAL A 633 18.30 4.76 -7.33
N GLN A 634 17.42 5.09 -6.39
CA GLN A 634 16.45 4.15 -5.83
C GLN A 634 15.38 3.74 -6.85
N ALA A 635 14.97 4.66 -7.73
CA ALA A 635 14.02 4.41 -8.80
C ALA A 635 14.61 3.46 -9.87
N LYS A 636 15.88 3.66 -10.25
CA LYS A 636 16.63 2.72 -11.10
C LYS A 636 16.73 1.35 -10.44
N ALA A 637 17.15 1.30 -9.18
CA ALA A 637 17.33 0.06 -8.44
C ALA A 637 16.03 -0.74 -8.29
N LEU A 638 14.90 -0.09 -7.97
CA LEU A 638 13.61 -0.75 -7.95
C LEU A 638 13.16 -1.19 -9.36
N LYS A 639 13.39 -0.39 -10.41
CA LYS A 639 13.07 -0.80 -11.79
C LYS A 639 13.88 -2.05 -12.19
N TYR A 640 15.20 -2.04 -12.01
CA TYR A 640 16.06 -3.19 -12.30
C TYR A 640 15.62 -4.44 -11.53
N VAL A 641 15.36 -4.34 -10.21
CA VAL A 641 14.86 -5.48 -9.43
C VAL A 641 13.50 -5.95 -9.97
N SER A 642 12.60 -5.03 -10.36
CA SER A 642 11.30 -5.42 -10.94
C SER A 642 11.48 -6.34 -12.15
N GLU A 643 12.37 -5.96 -13.06
CA GLU A 643 12.67 -6.67 -14.32
C GLU A 643 13.32 -8.05 -14.12
N HIS A 644 13.74 -8.38 -12.90
CA HIS A 644 14.37 -9.66 -12.54
C HIS A 644 13.54 -10.47 -11.53
N GLU A 645 12.28 -10.08 -11.26
CA GLU A 645 11.32 -10.85 -10.44
C GLU A 645 10.13 -11.37 -11.24
N GLY A 646 9.66 -10.61 -12.24
CA GLY A 646 8.54 -10.98 -13.12
C GLY A 646 7.86 -9.77 -13.76
N ASP A 647 6.70 -9.99 -14.37
CA ASP A 647 5.95 -8.98 -15.11
C ASP A 647 4.65 -8.55 -14.39
N PHE A 648 4.08 -7.38 -14.74
CA PHE A 648 2.96 -6.78 -13.99
C PHE A 648 1.67 -7.60 -14.01
N ASP A 649 1.53 -8.51 -14.95
CA ASP A 649 0.42 -9.42 -15.21
C ASP A 649 0.67 -10.87 -14.74
N ALA A 650 1.87 -11.18 -14.26
CA ALA A 650 2.23 -12.51 -13.75
C ALA A 650 1.23 -13.00 -12.69
N LEU A 651 0.77 -14.25 -12.78
CA LEU A 651 -0.30 -14.79 -11.93
C LEU A 651 -0.08 -16.27 -11.61
N ASN A 652 -0.14 -16.65 -10.32
CA ASN A 652 0.11 -18.02 -9.85
C ASN A 652 -0.90 -18.46 -8.78
N THR A 653 -1.39 -19.71 -8.84
CA THR A 653 -2.46 -20.20 -7.93
C THR A 653 -2.27 -21.64 -7.41
N TYR A 654 -1.05 -22.20 -7.51
CA TYR A 654 -0.78 -23.65 -7.44
C TYR A 654 -0.17 -24.24 -6.13
N ASP A 655 0.10 -23.43 -5.11
CA ASP A 655 0.53 -23.91 -3.77
C ASP A 655 -0.64 -23.89 -2.76
N LYS A 656 -0.43 -24.41 -1.53
CA LYS A 656 -1.46 -24.63 -0.48
C LYS A 656 -2.37 -23.42 -0.29
N ALA A 657 -1.82 -22.23 -0.34
CA ALA A 657 -2.53 -20.98 -0.66
C ALA A 657 -1.51 -20.05 -1.38
N ASN A 658 -1.84 -18.95 -2.07
CA ASN A 658 -2.80 -17.91 -1.70
C ASN A 658 -3.53 -17.22 -2.87
N PHE A 659 -3.29 -17.61 -4.13
CA PHE A 659 -3.39 -16.71 -5.31
C PHE A 659 -2.37 -15.56 -5.19
N SER A 660 -1.54 -15.36 -6.22
CA SER A 660 -0.59 -14.25 -6.29
C SER A 660 -0.58 -13.59 -7.67
N TYR A 661 -0.27 -12.30 -7.69
CA TYR A 661 -0.39 -11.43 -8.86
C TYR A 661 0.74 -10.39 -8.91
N GLY A 662 1.20 -10.05 -10.11
CA GLY A 662 2.14 -8.97 -10.36
C GLY A 662 3.61 -9.33 -10.22
N PHE A 663 4.48 -8.36 -10.50
CA PHE A 663 5.91 -8.59 -10.79
C PHE A 663 6.73 -9.18 -9.62
N ILE A 664 6.34 -8.90 -8.38
CA ILE A 664 6.88 -9.52 -7.15
C ILE A 664 5.87 -10.46 -6.47
N GLN A 665 4.91 -10.96 -7.24
CA GLN A 665 3.91 -11.95 -6.86
C GLN A 665 3.21 -11.61 -5.53
N PHE A 666 2.47 -10.50 -5.51
CA PHE A 666 1.65 -10.07 -4.38
C PHE A 666 0.65 -11.17 -4.02
N ALA A 667 0.96 -11.95 -3.00
CA ALA A 667 0.15 -13.07 -2.56
C ALA A 667 -1.04 -12.61 -1.70
N GLY A 668 -2.12 -13.39 -1.74
CA GLY A 668 -3.19 -13.35 -0.75
C GLY A 668 -2.74 -13.77 0.66
N ASN A 669 -3.68 -14.03 1.56
CA ASN A 669 -3.50 -14.47 2.95
C ASN A 669 -2.54 -13.54 3.72
N GLY A 670 -2.81 -12.24 3.65
CA GLY A 670 -1.95 -11.18 4.19
C GLY A 670 -0.66 -10.92 3.41
N GLY A 671 -0.37 -11.67 2.34
CA GLY A 671 0.86 -11.60 1.56
C GLY A 671 1.10 -10.31 0.77
N GLY A 672 0.14 -9.39 0.73
CA GLY A 672 0.25 -8.05 0.11
C GLY A 672 -0.76 -7.75 -1.00
N LEU A 673 -1.53 -8.74 -1.47
CA LEU A 673 -2.56 -8.55 -2.51
C LEU A 673 -3.62 -7.52 -2.10
N ALA A 674 -4.31 -7.76 -0.97
CA ALA A 674 -5.37 -6.86 -0.50
C ALA A 674 -4.86 -5.44 -0.16
N PRO A 675 -3.71 -5.23 0.52
CA PRO A 675 -3.13 -3.89 0.68
C PRO A 675 -2.81 -3.17 -0.65
N MET A 676 -2.31 -3.87 -1.67
CA MET A 676 -2.05 -3.30 -2.99
C MET A 676 -3.35 -2.88 -3.69
N MET A 677 -4.38 -3.74 -3.63
CA MET A 677 -5.72 -3.44 -4.15
C MET A 677 -6.39 -2.30 -3.39
N GLY A 678 -6.24 -2.23 -2.07
CA GLY A 678 -6.73 -1.12 -1.24
C GLY A 678 -6.05 0.21 -1.60
N PHE A 679 -4.74 0.19 -1.87
CA PHE A 679 -4.03 1.37 -2.36
C PHE A 679 -4.53 1.80 -3.75
N LEU A 680 -4.77 0.84 -4.65
CA LEU A 680 -5.36 1.11 -5.97
C LEU A 680 -6.76 1.73 -5.85
N LYS A 681 -7.64 1.16 -5.02
CA LYS A 681 -9.00 1.69 -4.74
C LYS A 681 -8.96 3.08 -4.10
N TYR A 682 -8.00 3.34 -3.21
CA TYR A 682 -7.84 4.64 -2.56
C TYR A 682 -7.28 5.71 -3.51
N LYS A 683 -6.23 5.40 -4.27
CA LYS A 683 -5.46 6.37 -5.05
C LYS A 683 -6.01 6.58 -6.46
N TYR A 684 -6.63 5.56 -7.04
CA TYR A 684 -7.14 5.55 -8.41
C TYR A 684 -8.53 4.86 -8.47
N PRO A 685 -9.54 5.37 -7.74
CA PRO A 685 -10.84 4.69 -7.58
C PRO A 685 -11.53 4.35 -8.90
N GLU A 686 -11.43 5.23 -9.91
CA GLU A 686 -12.04 4.99 -11.23
C GLU A 686 -11.29 3.91 -12.03
N THR A 687 -9.96 3.76 -11.85
CA THR A 687 -9.24 2.58 -12.37
C THR A 687 -9.71 1.33 -11.63
N PHE A 688 -9.80 1.36 -10.30
CA PHE A 688 -10.24 0.20 -9.52
C PHE A 688 -11.66 -0.27 -9.92
N GLN A 689 -12.59 0.69 -10.06
CA GLN A 689 -13.95 0.46 -10.51
C GLN A 689 -13.98 -0.26 -11.87
N ASN A 690 -13.25 0.27 -12.86
CA ASN A 690 -13.25 -0.23 -14.23
C ASN A 690 -12.41 -1.50 -14.45
N ARG A 691 -11.42 -1.79 -13.60
CA ARG A 691 -10.53 -2.97 -13.74
C ARG A 691 -10.88 -4.14 -12.83
N PHE A 692 -11.53 -3.91 -11.69
CA PHE A 692 -11.84 -4.96 -10.69
C PHE A 692 -13.30 -4.95 -10.25
N GLN A 693 -13.80 -3.79 -9.80
CA GLN A 693 -15.10 -3.70 -9.12
C GLN A 693 -16.28 -4.05 -10.02
N LYS A 694 -16.26 -3.63 -11.30
CA LYS A 694 -17.30 -3.99 -12.28
C LYS A 694 -17.41 -5.50 -12.54
N TYR A 695 -16.35 -6.26 -12.27
CA TYR A 695 -16.34 -7.73 -12.34
C TYR A 695 -16.61 -8.40 -10.98
N GLY A 696 -17.05 -7.63 -9.98
CA GLY A 696 -17.34 -8.14 -8.63
C GLY A 696 -16.11 -8.54 -7.83
N ILE A 697 -14.96 -7.89 -8.05
CA ILE A 697 -13.73 -8.02 -7.25
C ILE A 697 -13.48 -6.69 -6.55
N ASP A 698 -13.47 -6.69 -5.21
CA ASP A 698 -13.42 -5.48 -4.40
C ASP A 698 -12.53 -5.67 -3.15
N VAL A 699 -12.34 -4.62 -2.35
CA VAL A 699 -11.47 -4.61 -1.16
C VAL A 699 -12.00 -3.65 -0.09
N GLU A 700 -12.11 -4.14 1.14
CA GLU A 700 -12.41 -3.36 2.35
C GLU A 700 -11.08 -3.01 3.03
N TYR A 701 -10.90 -1.82 3.60
CA TYR A 701 -9.65 -1.42 4.26
C TYR A 701 -9.82 -0.21 5.19
N SER A 702 -8.89 -0.05 6.14
CA SER A 702 -8.74 1.14 6.97
C SER A 702 -7.60 2.03 6.44
N ILE A 703 -7.54 3.30 6.89
CA ILE A 703 -6.47 4.23 6.49
C ILE A 703 -5.84 4.86 7.73
N TYR A 704 -4.55 4.63 7.95
CA TYR A 704 -3.82 5.26 9.05
C TYR A 704 -2.62 6.04 8.53
N ASN A 705 -2.56 7.35 8.79
CA ASN A 705 -1.50 8.25 8.32
C ASN A 705 -1.22 8.21 6.79
N GLY A 706 -2.19 7.82 5.97
CA GLY A 706 -2.03 7.65 4.51
C GLY A 706 -1.49 6.29 4.07
N ASN A 707 -1.34 5.34 5.00
CA ASN A 707 -1.17 3.92 4.72
C ASN A 707 -2.52 3.22 4.66
N ILE A 708 -2.54 2.12 3.90
CA ILE A 708 -3.64 1.17 3.84
C ILE A 708 -3.34 0.11 4.90
N GLU A 709 -4.19 0.02 5.91
CA GLU A 709 -4.10 -0.98 6.97
C GLU A 709 -5.38 -1.85 6.94
N ASP A 710 -5.36 -3.00 7.62
CA ASP A 710 -6.53 -3.89 7.77
C ASP A 710 -7.28 -4.19 6.45
N ALA A 711 -6.54 -4.49 5.38
CA ALA A 711 -7.10 -4.67 4.04
C ALA A 711 -7.59 -6.10 3.80
N HIS A 712 -8.88 -6.24 3.53
CA HIS A 712 -9.60 -7.49 3.31
C HIS A 712 -10.07 -7.61 1.86
N LEU A 713 -9.76 -8.72 1.19
CA LEU A 713 -10.22 -8.97 -0.19
C LEU A 713 -11.69 -9.39 -0.18
N VAL A 714 -12.50 -8.89 -1.12
CA VAL A 714 -13.92 -9.27 -1.27
C VAL A 714 -14.21 -9.70 -2.70
N VAL A 715 -14.92 -10.82 -2.87
CA VAL A 715 -15.36 -11.28 -4.20
C VAL A 715 -16.83 -11.67 -4.18
N VAL A 716 -17.57 -11.20 -5.16
CA VAL A 716 -18.99 -11.49 -5.40
C VAL A 716 -19.13 -12.82 -6.15
N THR A 717 -19.88 -13.78 -5.60
CA THR A 717 -20.21 -15.04 -6.32
C THR A 717 -21.24 -14.81 -7.42
N THR A 718 -21.49 -15.82 -8.26
CA THR A 718 -22.64 -15.85 -9.18
C THR A 718 -24.00 -15.79 -8.47
N SER A 719 -24.06 -16.13 -7.18
CA SER A 719 -25.25 -16.04 -6.31
C SER A 719 -25.35 -14.73 -5.50
N GLY A 720 -24.47 -13.75 -5.75
CA GLY A 720 -24.45 -12.47 -5.03
C GLY A 720 -23.87 -12.52 -3.61
N GLN A 721 -23.39 -13.68 -3.15
CA GLN A 721 -22.71 -13.82 -1.87
C GLN A 721 -21.36 -13.09 -1.89
N LEU A 722 -21.03 -12.39 -0.80
CA LEU A 722 -19.73 -11.77 -0.60
C LEU A 722 -18.78 -12.73 0.13
N LEU A 723 -17.85 -13.33 -0.61
CA LEU A 723 -16.71 -14.06 -0.03
C LEU A 723 -15.63 -13.07 0.42
N ARG A 724 -14.86 -13.43 1.45
CA ARG A 724 -13.78 -12.61 2.01
C ARG A 724 -12.48 -13.37 2.20
N ASP A 725 -11.36 -12.65 2.09
CA ASP A 725 -9.99 -13.11 2.34
C ASP A 725 -9.72 -14.49 1.74
N ILE A 726 -9.38 -15.49 2.57
CA ILE A 726 -9.05 -16.86 2.14
C ILE A 726 -10.15 -17.47 1.25
N ALA A 727 -11.43 -17.20 1.52
CA ALA A 727 -12.54 -17.70 0.71
C ALA A 727 -12.68 -16.94 -0.62
N ALA A 728 -12.37 -15.65 -0.64
CA ALA A 728 -12.30 -14.87 -1.88
C ALA A 728 -11.12 -15.33 -2.76
N GLU A 729 -9.95 -15.58 -2.15
CA GLU A 729 -8.73 -16.07 -2.80
C GLU A 729 -8.86 -17.50 -3.35
N GLN A 730 -9.59 -18.37 -2.66
CA GLN A 730 -10.01 -19.67 -3.17
C GLN A 730 -10.91 -19.48 -4.40
N HIS A 731 -11.95 -18.64 -4.31
CA HIS A 731 -12.84 -18.38 -5.44
C HIS A 731 -12.12 -17.79 -6.65
N LEU A 732 -11.14 -16.89 -6.47
CA LEU A 732 -10.30 -16.39 -7.56
C LEU A 732 -9.45 -17.49 -8.20
N ARG A 733 -8.76 -18.31 -7.40
CA ARG A 733 -7.93 -19.45 -7.85
C ARG A 733 -8.72 -20.44 -8.70
N ASP A 734 -9.94 -20.74 -8.28
CA ASP A 734 -10.78 -21.73 -8.93
C ASP A 734 -11.48 -21.12 -10.16
N ASN A 735 -11.93 -19.86 -10.09
CA ASN A 735 -12.59 -19.15 -11.18
C ASN A 735 -11.61 -18.60 -12.23
N LYS A 736 -11.56 -19.30 -13.36
CA LYS A 736 -10.67 -19.02 -14.49
C LYS A 736 -10.90 -17.65 -15.14
N GLN A 737 -12.15 -17.21 -15.30
CA GLN A 737 -12.47 -15.88 -15.85
C GLN A 737 -11.99 -14.75 -14.93
N LEU A 738 -12.13 -14.92 -13.61
CA LEU A 738 -11.65 -13.91 -12.64
C LEU A 738 -10.11 -13.82 -12.60
N CYS A 739 -9.37 -14.87 -12.96
CA CYS A 739 -7.93 -14.77 -13.16
C CYS A 739 -7.57 -13.86 -14.35
N ALA A 740 -8.30 -13.96 -15.47
CA ALA A 740 -8.08 -13.10 -16.64
C ALA A 740 -8.39 -11.61 -16.36
N VAL A 741 -9.25 -11.30 -15.38
CA VAL A 741 -9.46 -9.91 -14.90
C VAL A 741 -8.15 -9.28 -14.43
N PHE A 742 -7.34 -10.00 -13.64
CA PHE A 742 -6.06 -9.50 -13.13
C PHE A 742 -5.02 -9.29 -14.24
N VAL A 743 -4.93 -10.23 -15.19
CA VAL A 743 -4.07 -10.10 -16.37
C VAL A 743 -4.47 -8.88 -17.20
N LYS A 744 -5.74 -8.77 -17.60
CA LYS A 744 -6.29 -7.61 -18.34
C LYS A 744 -6.12 -6.27 -17.60
N ALA A 745 -6.13 -6.29 -16.27
CA ALA A 745 -5.95 -5.10 -15.44
C ALA A 745 -4.49 -4.59 -15.41
N ALA A 746 -3.49 -5.46 -15.55
CA ALA A 746 -2.07 -5.12 -15.43
C ALA A 746 -1.55 -4.19 -16.54
N TYR A 747 -2.22 -4.16 -17.70
CA TYR A 747 -1.92 -3.21 -18.77
C TYR A 747 -2.28 -1.76 -18.41
N ASP A 748 -3.04 -1.52 -17.33
CA ASP A 748 -3.39 -0.17 -16.87
C ASP A 748 -2.24 0.48 -16.07
N PRO A 749 -1.69 1.63 -16.50
CA PRO A 749 -0.56 2.27 -15.80
C PRO A 749 -0.84 2.65 -14.34
N ASN A 750 -2.09 2.79 -13.91
CA ASN A 750 -2.42 3.03 -12.51
C ASN A 750 -2.36 1.74 -11.67
N VAL A 751 -2.68 0.58 -12.25
CA VAL A 751 -2.50 -0.73 -11.62
C VAL A 751 -1.01 -1.03 -11.45
N GLN A 752 -0.20 -0.78 -12.49
CA GLN A 752 1.25 -0.91 -12.44
C GLN A 752 1.86 0.02 -11.36
N ARG A 753 1.42 1.28 -11.28
CA ARG A 753 1.85 2.22 -10.22
C ARG A 753 1.45 1.74 -8.82
N ALA A 754 0.27 1.14 -8.65
CA ALA A 754 -0.14 0.58 -7.36
C ALA A 754 0.74 -0.61 -6.94
N GLN A 755 1.15 -1.45 -7.89
CA GLN A 755 2.15 -2.50 -7.65
C GLN A 755 3.51 -1.89 -7.26
N ILE A 756 4.06 -0.92 -8.01
CA ILE A 756 5.35 -0.28 -7.69
C ILE A 756 5.32 0.37 -6.30
N GLU A 757 4.26 1.11 -5.96
CA GLU A 757 4.09 1.74 -4.64
C GLU A 757 4.05 0.68 -3.52
N SER A 758 3.38 -0.43 -3.74
CA SER A 758 3.26 -1.52 -2.77
C SER A 758 4.59 -2.27 -2.58
N ALA A 759 5.33 -2.52 -3.67
CA ALA A 759 6.69 -3.05 -3.63
C ALA A 759 7.64 -2.10 -2.88
N LYS A 760 7.54 -0.80 -3.14
CA LYS A 760 8.30 0.24 -2.44
C LYS A 760 8.05 0.20 -0.93
N ARG A 761 6.78 0.18 -0.51
CA ARG A 761 6.39 0.14 0.92
C ARG A 761 6.85 -1.14 1.60
N LYS A 762 6.62 -2.30 0.97
CA LYS A 762 6.85 -3.62 1.59
C LYS A 762 8.33 -4.06 1.58
N PHE A 763 9.13 -3.62 0.61
CA PHE A 763 10.51 -4.12 0.45
C PHE A 763 11.56 -3.01 0.37
N VAL A 764 11.36 -1.97 -0.46
CA VAL A 764 12.38 -0.92 -0.64
C VAL A 764 12.59 -0.09 0.63
N VAL A 765 11.52 0.40 1.26
CA VAL A 765 11.64 1.20 2.50
C VAL A 765 12.30 0.37 3.62
N PRO A 766 11.91 -0.89 3.87
CA PRO A 766 12.67 -1.79 4.76
C PRO A 766 14.14 -1.97 4.35
N ALA A 767 14.46 -2.22 3.07
CA ALA A 767 15.84 -2.37 2.58
C ALA A 767 16.70 -1.12 2.88
N LEU A 768 16.15 0.07 2.62
CA LEU A 768 16.80 1.36 2.86
C LEU A 768 16.98 1.67 4.37
N THR A 769 16.30 0.94 5.26
CA THR A 769 16.44 1.08 6.72
C THR A 769 17.27 -0.04 7.38
N VAL A 770 17.85 -0.95 6.60
CA VAL A 770 18.78 -2.00 7.09
C VAL A 770 19.94 -1.37 7.86
N LYS A 771 20.25 -1.94 9.04
CA LYS A 771 21.29 -1.46 9.95
C LYS A 771 22.42 -2.48 10.10
N LEU A 772 23.65 -1.99 10.16
CA LEU A 772 24.83 -2.76 10.52
C LEU A 772 24.87 -3.03 12.02
N ASN A 773 25.37 -4.22 12.37
CA ASN A 773 25.75 -4.60 13.72
C ASN A 773 27.18 -5.15 13.71
N LEU A 774 28.13 -4.28 13.34
CA LEU A 774 29.54 -4.62 13.18
C LEU A 774 30.34 -4.25 14.44
N SER A 775 31.26 -5.13 14.86
CA SER A 775 32.30 -4.78 15.83
C SER A 775 33.56 -5.60 15.54
N LEU A 776 34.60 -4.95 15.03
CA LEU A 776 35.88 -5.58 14.71
C LEU A 776 36.99 -5.07 15.63
N PRO A 777 37.86 -5.93 16.19
CA PRO A 777 39.09 -5.47 16.81
C PRO A 777 40.00 -4.79 15.78
N VAL A 778 40.76 -3.80 16.22
CA VAL A 778 41.76 -3.07 15.44
C VAL A 778 43.07 -3.03 16.24
N VAL A 779 44.17 -3.39 15.60
CA VAL A 779 45.53 -3.24 16.14
C VAL A 779 46.31 -2.33 15.20
N ARG A 780 46.82 -1.21 15.72
CA ARG A 780 47.71 -0.30 15.01
C ARG A 780 49.11 -0.41 15.57
N VAL A 781 50.08 -0.67 14.69
CA VAL A 781 51.51 -0.68 15.02
C VAL A 781 52.07 0.70 14.76
N LEU A 782 52.70 1.29 15.76
CA LEU A 782 53.29 2.62 15.67
C LEU A 782 54.75 2.55 15.22
N THR A 783 55.19 3.58 14.51
CA THR A 783 56.61 3.82 14.20
C THR A 783 57.42 4.04 15.49
N THR A 784 58.74 4.18 15.37
CA THR A 784 59.62 4.51 16.50
C THR A 784 59.31 5.88 17.11
N ASP A 785 58.75 6.82 16.33
CA ASP A 785 58.34 8.16 16.82
C ASP A 785 57.05 8.17 17.65
N LYS A 786 56.29 7.06 17.65
CA LYS A 786 55.02 6.85 18.37
C LYS A 786 53.85 7.79 18.00
N LYS A 787 54.02 8.69 17.04
CA LYS A 787 52.96 9.57 16.52
C LYS A 787 52.38 9.03 15.20
N ASN A 788 53.22 8.38 14.38
CA ASN A 788 52.81 7.80 13.11
C ASN A 788 52.44 6.31 13.23
N ILE A 789 51.49 5.89 12.40
CA ILE A 789 51.09 4.49 12.25
C ILE A 789 51.93 3.87 11.12
N ALA A 790 52.54 2.72 11.38
CA ALA A 790 53.33 1.95 10.42
C ALA A 790 52.51 0.84 9.76
N GLU A 791 51.74 0.08 10.56
CA GLU A 791 50.88 -1.02 10.11
C GLU A 791 49.52 -0.93 10.81
N ILE A 792 48.49 -1.45 10.15
CA ILE A 792 47.14 -1.58 10.68
C ILE A 792 46.71 -3.02 10.44
N TYR A 793 45.95 -3.59 11.38
CA TYR A 793 45.32 -4.90 11.25
C TYR A 793 43.90 -4.80 11.78
N VAL A 794 42.93 -5.38 11.07
CA VAL A 794 41.49 -5.27 11.37
C VAL A 794 40.84 -6.65 11.41
N GLY A 795 39.90 -6.86 12.32
CA GLY A 795 39.12 -8.11 12.43
C GLY A 795 40.00 -9.33 12.72
N GLU A 796 39.79 -10.40 11.95
CA GLU A 796 40.59 -11.64 12.00
C GLU A 796 42.10 -11.38 11.93
N GLN A 797 42.54 -10.37 11.15
CA GLN A 797 43.95 -10.02 11.04
C GLN A 797 44.51 -9.44 12.34
N ALA A 798 43.73 -8.65 13.07
CA ALA A 798 44.13 -8.11 14.37
C ALA A 798 44.31 -9.24 15.40
N GLU A 799 43.43 -10.25 15.37
CA GLU A 799 43.51 -11.42 16.23
C GLU A 799 44.65 -12.38 15.85
N ALA A 800 44.97 -12.49 14.57
CA ALA A 800 46.17 -13.18 14.10
C ALA A 800 47.45 -12.44 14.52
N TYR A 801 47.48 -11.10 14.42
CA TYR A 801 48.63 -10.29 14.81
C TYR A 801 48.94 -10.39 16.31
N ARG A 802 47.91 -10.39 17.17
CA ARG A 802 48.04 -10.61 18.63
C ARG A 802 48.78 -11.90 19.00
N LYS A 803 48.81 -12.91 18.11
CA LYS A 803 49.47 -14.21 18.30
C LYS A 803 50.93 -14.21 17.80
N LYS A 804 51.39 -13.17 17.11
CA LYS A 804 52.80 -13.03 16.67
C LYS A 804 53.68 -12.61 17.85
N SER A 805 54.89 -13.19 17.96
CA SER A 805 55.87 -12.83 19.01
C SER A 805 56.20 -11.33 19.08
N ALA A 806 56.24 -10.66 17.93
CA ALA A 806 56.51 -9.22 17.83
C ALA A 806 55.48 -8.34 18.56
N TYR A 807 54.22 -8.77 18.67
CA TYR A 807 53.15 -8.00 19.32
C TYR A 807 53.47 -7.73 20.79
N THR A 808 53.94 -8.72 21.55
CA THR A 808 54.30 -8.56 22.97
C THR A 808 55.42 -7.54 23.15
N THR A 809 56.49 -7.64 22.36
CA THR A 809 57.64 -6.72 22.40
C THR A 809 57.22 -5.29 22.04
N LEU A 810 56.44 -5.12 20.97
CA LEU A 810 55.97 -3.79 20.53
C LEU A 810 54.97 -3.20 21.52
N LYS A 811 54.14 -4.02 22.19
CA LYS A 811 53.22 -3.58 23.23
C LYS A 811 53.96 -3.12 24.49
N GLN A 812 54.99 -3.86 24.92
CA GLN A 812 55.90 -3.43 26.01
C GLN A 812 56.65 -2.13 25.67
N GLN A 813 57.07 -1.95 24.42
CA GLN A 813 57.67 -0.69 23.95
C GLN A 813 56.68 0.49 23.88
N GLY A 814 55.38 0.27 24.11
CA GLY A 814 54.34 1.30 23.92
C GLY A 814 54.19 1.73 22.47
N ARG A 815 54.27 0.76 21.53
CA ARG A 815 54.14 0.93 20.07
C ARG A 815 52.94 0.17 19.48
N ILE A 816 52.01 -0.28 20.33
CA ILE A 816 50.74 -0.89 19.92
C ILE A 816 49.60 -0.03 20.47
N GLN A 817 48.70 0.41 19.58
CA GLN A 817 47.39 0.95 19.95
C GLN A 817 46.33 -0.08 19.58
N GLU A 818 45.49 -0.47 20.53
CA GLU A 818 44.33 -1.32 20.29
C GLU A 818 43.04 -0.51 20.38
N THR A 819 42.15 -0.68 19.41
CA THR A 819 40.81 -0.08 19.37
C THR A 819 39.80 -1.09 18.84
N SER A 820 38.54 -0.70 18.68
CA SER A 820 37.55 -1.45 17.90
C SER A 820 36.88 -0.55 16.87
N LEU A 821 36.62 -1.09 15.68
CA LEU A 821 35.74 -0.49 14.70
C LEU A 821 34.33 -1.04 14.94
N THR A 822 33.51 -0.25 15.65
CA THR A 822 32.15 -0.64 16.05
C THR A 822 31.13 0.24 15.33
N LEU A 823 30.27 -0.39 14.53
CA LEU A 823 29.12 0.22 13.86
C LEU A 823 27.85 -0.55 14.25
N SER A 824 27.31 -0.24 15.43
CA SER A 824 26.02 -0.75 15.91
C SER A 824 24.89 0.19 15.49
N ASN A 825 23.77 -0.33 14.99
CA ASN A 825 22.60 0.45 14.53
C ASN A 825 22.85 1.48 13.41
N ASN A 826 24.02 1.50 12.76
CA ASN A 826 24.34 2.46 11.69
C ASN A 826 23.69 1.98 10.37
N PRO A 827 23.02 2.83 9.56
CA PRO A 827 22.41 2.40 8.30
C PRO A 827 23.44 1.82 7.31
N VAL A 828 23.11 0.74 6.61
CA VAL A 828 23.94 0.21 5.51
C VAL A 828 24.16 1.27 4.42
N LEU A 829 23.15 2.10 4.17
CA LEU A 829 23.22 3.26 3.27
C LEU A 829 24.27 4.32 3.63
N GLU A 830 24.85 4.28 4.84
CA GLU A 830 25.98 5.16 5.11
C GLU A 830 27.20 4.77 4.26
N LEU A 831 27.36 3.48 3.95
CA LEU A 831 28.51 2.91 3.24
C LEU A 831 28.19 2.49 1.79
N ILE A 832 26.95 2.06 1.54
CA ILE A 832 26.45 1.49 0.28
C ILE A 832 25.50 2.51 -0.38
N ARG A 833 25.90 3.09 -1.52
CA ARG A 833 25.18 4.19 -2.21
C ARG A 833 25.27 4.16 -3.73
N SER A 834 26.02 3.23 -4.33
CA SER A 834 26.03 3.07 -5.78
C SER A 834 24.71 2.50 -6.28
N GLU A 835 24.46 2.61 -7.58
CA GLU A 835 23.23 2.06 -8.16
C GLU A 835 23.24 0.52 -8.03
N LYS A 836 24.39 -0.14 -8.26
CA LYS A 836 24.56 -1.58 -8.01
C LYS A 836 24.38 -1.94 -6.53
N GLY A 837 24.96 -1.17 -5.61
CA GLY A 837 24.88 -1.45 -4.17
C GLY A 837 23.47 -1.33 -3.60
N ILE A 838 22.72 -0.29 -3.99
CA ILE A 838 21.32 -0.12 -3.60
C ILE A 838 20.42 -1.16 -4.30
N THR A 839 20.72 -1.55 -5.54
CA THR A 839 20.04 -2.66 -6.23
C THR A 839 20.21 -3.96 -5.46
N ALA A 840 21.44 -4.36 -5.11
CA ALA A 840 21.70 -5.56 -4.32
C ALA A 840 21.02 -5.53 -2.93
N LEU A 841 20.97 -4.36 -2.28
CA LEU A 841 20.29 -4.18 -0.99
C LEU A 841 18.77 -4.41 -1.08
N ILE A 842 18.14 -3.93 -2.15
CA ILE A 842 16.70 -4.14 -2.42
C ILE A 842 16.44 -5.59 -2.84
N ASP A 843 17.23 -6.12 -3.79
CA ASP A 843 17.15 -7.50 -4.32
C ASP A 843 17.15 -8.55 -3.19
N ILE A 844 18.14 -8.49 -2.32
CA ILE A 844 18.27 -9.42 -1.19
C ILE A 844 17.12 -9.21 -0.18
N THR A 845 16.61 -7.99 -0.02
CA THR A 845 15.46 -7.74 0.87
C THR A 845 14.17 -8.36 0.32
N VAL A 846 13.92 -8.30 -1.00
CA VAL A 846 12.77 -8.96 -1.65
C VAL A 846 12.87 -10.48 -1.51
N ASN A 847 14.05 -11.06 -1.72
CA ASN A 847 14.25 -12.51 -1.83
C ASN A 847 14.48 -13.22 -0.48
N GLN A 848 15.11 -12.54 0.48
CA GLN A 848 15.67 -13.15 1.69
C GLN A 848 15.25 -12.43 2.99
N TRP A 849 14.45 -11.35 2.89
CA TRP A 849 14.00 -10.50 3.99
C TRP A 849 15.12 -9.73 4.73
N ILE A 850 14.70 -8.73 5.52
CA ILE A 850 15.58 -7.73 6.15
C ILE A 850 16.66 -8.32 7.08
N ASN A 851 16.36 -9.43 7.77
CA ASN A 851 17.29 -10.07 8.72
C ASN A 851 18.46 -10.77 8.00
N LYS A 852 18.20 -11.53 6.93
CA LYS A 852 19.29 -12.11 6.12
C LYS A 852 20.06 -11.01 5.40
N THR A 853 19.38 -9.98 4.89
CA THR A 853 20.02 -8.80 4.27
C THR A 853 21.03 -8.14 5.22
N THR A 854 20.63 -7.89 6.47
CA THR A 854 21.52 -7.40 7.54
C THR A 854 22.76 -8.27 7.69
N ASN A 855 22.59 -9.60 7.73
CA ASN A 855 23.67 -10.55 7.93
C ASN A 855 24.62 -10.64 6.72
N PHE A 856 24.12 -10.62 5.48
CA PHE A 856 24.95 -10.62 4.27
C PHE A 856 25.83 -9.37 4.19
N PHE A 857 25.23 -8.18 4.31
CA PHE A 857 25.99 -6.92 4.27
C PHE A 857 26.96 -6.77 5.45
N THR A 858 26.56 -7.18 6.66
CA THR A 858 27.46 -7.10 7.83
C THR A 858 28.69 -8.01 7.66
N GLN A 859 28.51 -9.25 7.17
CA GLN A 859 29.64 -10.16 6.90
C GLN A 859 30.54 -9.66 5.77
N ALA A 860 29.96 -9.18 4.66
CA ALA A 860 30.72 -8.69 3.52
C ALA A 860 31.54 -7.43 3.88
N ILE A 861 30.92 -6.45 4.53
CA ILE A 861 31.61 -5.24 5.00
C ILE A 861 32.66 -5.60 6.06
N ALA A 862 32.40 -6.59 6.93
CA ALA A 862 33.40 -7.08 7.87
C ALA A 862 34.63 -7.68 7.17
N LYS A 863 34.43 -8.55 6.18
CA LYS A 863 35.53 -9.23 5.48
C LYS A 863 36.36 -8.27 4.64
N ILE A 864 35.72 -7.36 3.90
CA ILE A 864 36.43 -6.34 3.12
C ILE A 864 37.20 -5.38 4.04
N ALA A 865 36.60 -4.94 5.17
CA ALA A 865 37.31 -4.09 6.14
C ALA A 865 38.54 -4.78 6.74
N ALA A 866 38.43 -6.07 7.05
CA ALA A 866 39.54 -6.90 7.53
C ALA A 866 40.61 -7.19 6.44
N ALA A 867 40.26 -7.16 5.17
CA ALA A 867 41.17 -7.43 4.05
C ALA A 867 41.85 -6.16 3.46
N THR A 868 41.39 -4.95 3.81
CA THR A 868 41.84 -3.68 3.21
C THR A 868 42.07 -2.56 4.23
N ASP A 869 42.27 -2.91 5.50
CA ASP A 869 42.62 -2.03 6.62
C ASP A 869 41.71 -0.80 6.78
N LEU A 870 40.41 -0.98 6.54
CA LEU A 870 39.37 0.06 6.66
C LEU A 870 38.95 0.27 8.13
N ASP A 871 39.94 0.50 9.00
CA ASP A 871 39.84 0.57 10.47
C ASP A 871 39.01 1.74 11.05
N THR A 872 38.38 2.55 10.20
CA THR A 872 37.56 3.71 10.60
C THR A 872 36.36 3.89 9.69
N LEU A 873 35.29 4.47 10.22
CA LEU A 873 34.10 4.86 9.44
C LEU A 873 34.44 5.77 8.24
N ALA A 874 35.42 6.66 8.40
CA ALA A 874 35.88 7.53 7.32
C ALA A 874 36.56 6.77 6.16
N LYS A 875 37.29 5.68 6.45
CA LYS A 875 37.79 4.75 5.43
C LYS A 875 36.66 3.89 4.86
N LEU A 876 35.79 3.33 5.69
CA LEU A 876 34.66 2.49 5.26
C LEU A 876 33.70 3.22 4.30
N ARG A 877 33.48 4.53 4.45
CA ARG A 877 32.68 5.30 3.47
C ARG A 877 33.29 5.28 2.05
N LYS A 878 34.57 4.95 1.89
CA LYS A 878 35.28 4.73 0.62
C LYS A 878 35.34 3.26 0.18
N ILE A 879 34.63 2.34 0.84
CA ILE A 879 34.57 0.92 0.43
C ILE A 879 34.10 0.78 -1.02
N GLU A 880 34.75 -0.13 -1.75
CA GLU A 880 34.37 -0.56 -3.09
C GLU A 880 33.14 -1.47 -3.00
N GLU A 881 31.98 -0.97 -3.45
CA GLU A 881 30.71 -1.68 -3.27
C GLU A 881 30.65 -2.99 -4.07
N ASP A 882 31.25 -3.03 -5.25
CA ASP A 882 31.30 -4.24 -6.09
C ASP A 882 32.03 -5.40 -5.39
N LYS A 883 33.04 -5.12 -4.54
CA LYS A 883 33.70 -6.14 -3.69
C LYS A 883 32.79 -6.63 -2.55
N VAL A 884 31.87 -5.79 -2.07
CA VAL A 884 30.85 -6.18 -1.08
C VAL A 884 29.81 -7.09 -1.76
N ILE A 885 29.34 -6.72 -2.96
CA ILE A 885 28.38 -7.50 -3.75
C ILE A 885 28.98 -8.85 -4.14
N ASP A 886 30.23 -8.89 -4.62
CA ASP A 886 30.90 -10.14 -4.98
C ASP A 886 31.15 -11.05 -3.77
N TYR A 887 31.46 -10.50 -2.59
CA TYR A 887 31.54 -11.35 -1.40
C TYR A 887 30.16 -11.93 -1.01
N ILE A 888 29.07 -11.14 -1.11
CA ILE A 888 27.71 -11.64 -0.89
C ILE A 888 27.35 -12.73 -1.89
N ARG A 889 27.75 -12.57 -3.17
CA ARG A 889 27.63 -13.58 -4.22
C ARG A 889 28.30 -14.89 -3.77
N GLN A 890 29.57 -14.84 -3.36
CA GLN A 890 30.36 -16.01 -2.95
C GLN A 890 29.77 -16.78 -1.75
N ILE A 891 29.10 -16.11 -0.80
CA ILE A 891 28.47 -16.75 0.38
C ILE A 891 26.97 -17.01 0.22
N GLY A 892 26.40 -16.71 -0.94
CA GLY A 892 24.98 -16.89 -1.25
C GLY A 892 24.62 -18.31 -1.68
N ASP A 893 23.32 -18.62 -1.66
CA ASP A 893 22.77 -19.77 -2.39
C ASP A 893 22.83 -19.54 -3.92
N GLY A 894 22.49 -20.55 -4.72
CA GLY A 894 22.57 -20.46 -6.19
C GLY A 894 21.77 -19.30 -6.81
N ARG A 895 20.61 -18.92 -6.22
CA ARG A 895 19.80 -17.78 -6.70
C ARG A 895 20.47 -16.45 -6.36
N ILE A 896 21.08 -16.34 -5.17
CA ILE A 896 21.88 -15.16 -4.80
C ILE A 896 23.15 -15.07 -5.67
N GLN A 897 23.82 -16.19 -5.94
CA GLN A 897 25.01 -16.25 -6.79
C GLN A 897 24.74 -15.71 -8.20
N GLU A 898 23.64 -16.16 -8.82
CA GLU A 898 23.19 -15.68 -10.13
C GLU A 898 22.82 -14.18 -10.10
N ARG A 899 21.94 -13.76 -9.18
CA ARG A 899 21.43 -12.39 -9.16
C ARG A 899 22.50 -11.35 -8.82
N MET A 900 23.40 -11.64 -7.88
CA MET A 900 24.52 -10.75 -7.58
C MET A 900 25.53 -10.69 -8.75
N GLN A 901 25.69 -11.77 -9.54
CA GLN A 901 26.48 -11.73 -10.76
C GLN A 901 25.85 -10.82 -11.82
N ASN A 902 24.52 -10.91 -12.00
CA ASN A 902 23.78 -10.09 -12.96
C ASN A 902 23.87 -8.59 -12.60
N ILE A 903 23.76 -8.24 -11.31
CA ILE A 903 23.92 -6.85 -10.83
C ILE A 903 25.37 -6.36 -11.04
N LEU A 904 26.38 -7.18 -10.78
CA LEU A 904 27.79 -6.84 -11.06
C LEU A 904 28.03 -6.57 -12.55
N ASN A 905 27.37 -7.33 -13.43
CA ASN A 905 27.48 -7.25 -14.89
C ASN A 905 26.55 -6.19 -15.52
N ALA A 906 25.73 -5.48 -14.75
CA ALA A 906 24.76 -4.53 -15.28
C ALA A 906 25.41 -3.18 -15.67
N ASP A 907 25.63 -2.96 -16.96
CA ASP A 907 26.20 -1.72 -17.52
C ASP A 907 25.33 -0.47 -17.28
N GLU A 908 24.01 -0.65 -17.12
CA GLU A 908 23.04 0.44 -16.87
C GLU A 908 23.00 0.92 -15.41
N LEU A 909 23.66 0.20 -14.50
CA LEU A 909 23.82 0.54 -13.09
C LEU A 909 25.25 1.00 -12.81
N SER A 910 25.43 2.21 -12.30
CA SER A 910 26.75 2.67 -11.88
C SER A 910 27.26 1.97 -10.61
N SER A 911 28.52 1.55 -10.65
CA SER A 911 29.32 1.19 -9.46
C SER A 911 29.78 2.42 -8.65
N SER A 912 29.67 3.64 -9.19
CA SER A 912 30.06 4.88 -8.49
C SER A 912 29.02 5.31 -7.46
N LYS A 913 29.49 5.89 -6.35
CA LYS A 913 28.63 6.57 -5.37
C LYS A 913 28.10 7.88 -5.96
N ALA A 914 26.80 8.10 -5.83
CA ALA A 914 26.11 9.36 -6.17
C ALA A 914 26.17 10.38 -5.03
#